data_AF-A0A1Y5FV91-F1
#
_entry.id   AF-A0A1Y5FV91-F1
#
_cell.length_a   1.000
_cell.length_b   1.000
_cell.length_c   1.000
_cell.angle_alpha   90.00
_cell.angle_beta   90.00
_cell.angle_gamma   90.00
#
_symmetry.space_group_name_H-M   'P 1'
#
loop_
_entity.id
_entity.type
_entity.pdbx_description
1 polymer ?
#
loop_
_entity_poly.entity_id
_entity_poly.type
_entity_poly.pdbx_seq_one_letter_code
_entity_poly.pdbx_strand_id
1 'polypeptide(L)'
;MTDNNTGNNTESYSSETPSPQTPSLETPSPEITPIDFTPVGGSQKSRRPQLRPLPTLIAVSLCIAAALLWFLLTARSVELKPSPPTATVEVSGGLSFHLGGRYLLRPGEFQVLLNAPGYFQSQQPLLVNKGDQQTYSLTLEKMPGHLAISSLVTPAKINLQYATPALAESSGTPPVTLNWQGETPLTLRDIPAGSYILQAEAERYFSQSIPIDVEGLDITQQISIDLQPAWGQLHINSKPAGADILVNGKSQGRTPLQIELLESGEGVTLQLSGHKEWQQILSVPAGEQREWPLIKLQPADGVLVFDSQPQGAGITHNGNYLGTTPLQIALAPDSPQQLQLTLNGYYPATRSLSIASGEQRELKITLKPKLGKLKISAQPADARLYINGVAKGRANQSLKLLARPQRIEIRKAGYTSHFATLTPQPGVERTLRVHLNTVAQTRSASIPNTITAPSGQTLKLFRPNTTFTLGASRREQGRRANEIQRQVKLQRPFYLASTEVTNQQYHQFQREHSSNHASGNTLNQLNQPVVSVTWASAARFCNWLSQQQGLAPFYLEEKGDITSYATGSTGYRLPTEAEWAWAARWQKGSMAKFPWGQKRLPTKKTSNIADRSAAKILPRVLKGYNDGFAVSAPVASLIANNKGLYDMGGNVAEWVNDYYSIAASAAGGVASDPVGPTKGQFKIVRGASWRHSGLTELRLSYRDYSDSARDDLGFRIARYAE
;
A
#
# COMPACT_ATOMS: atom_id res chain seq x y z
N MET A 1 -26.76 -30.05 15.69
CA MET A 1 -27.42 -28.79 15.32
C MET A 1 -26.80 -28.36 14.00
N THR A 2 -27.19 -28.98 12.88
CA THR A 2 -28.32 -28.62 11.98
C THR A 2 -28.06 -27.26 11.31
N ASP A 3 -28.06 -27.07 10.00
CA ASP A 3 -28.23 -27.94 8.82
C ASP A 3 -27.72 -27.19 7.57
N ASN A 4 -27.22 -27.95 6.58
CA ASN A 4 -27.36 -27.89 5.11
C ASN A 4 -27.55 -26.52 4.39
N ASN A 5 -27.01 -26.26 3.19
CA ASN A 5 -26.89 -27.18 2.05
C ASN A 5 -25.87 -26.68 1.01
N THR A 6 -25.25 -27.64 0.35
CA THR A 6 -24.16 -27.57 -0.65
C THR A 6 -24.68 -27.56 -2.09
N GLY A 7 -23.90 -27.01 -3.03
CA GLY A 7 -24.00 -27.28 -4.46
C GLY A 7 -22.64 -27.08 -5.13
N ASN A 8 -22.02 -28.17 -5.58
CA ASN A 8 -20.68 -28.21 -6.15
C ASN A 8 -20.70 -29.13 -7.39
N ASN A 9 -20.06 -28.67 -8.49
CA ASN A 9 -19.27 -29.45 -9.47
C ASN A 9 -19.98 -30.52 -10.33
N THR A 10 -19.65 -30.86 -11.59
CA THR A 10 -18.45 -30.73 -12.46
C THR A 10 -18.78 -31.35 -13.84
N GLU A 11 -18.04 -30.96 -14.91
CA GLU A 11 -17.44 -31.76 -16.04
C GLU A 11 -18.21 -32.95 -16.71
N SER A 12 -18.00 -33.45 -17.94
CA SER A 12 -17.22 -33.19 -19.16
C SER A 12 -17.49 -34.34 -20.20
N TYR A 13 -17.22 -34.10 -21.50
CA TYR A 13 -16.82 -35.02 -22.62
C TYR A 13 -17.59 -36.32 -23.08
N SER A 14 -17.95 -36.30 -24.39
CA SER A 14 -17.72 -37.22 -25.55
C SER A 14 -17.95 -38.77 -25.60
N SER A 15 -18.56 -39.15 -26.75
CA SER A 15 -18.27 -40.25 -27.74
C SER A 15 -18.67 -41.74 -27.54
N GLU A 16 -19.34 -42.26 -28.62
CA GLU A 16 -19.17 -43.54 -29.35
C GLU A 16 -19.87 -44.88 -28.95
N THR A 17 -20.82 -45.32 -29.82
CA THR A 17 -21.08 -46.67 -30.47
C THR A 17 -21.18 -47.99 -29.64
N PRO A 18 -21.47 -49.21 -30.22
CA PRO A 18 -22.66 -49.69 -30.94
C PRO A 18 -23.17 -51.13 -30.52
N SER A 19 -24.21 -51.64 -31.21
CA SER A 19 -24.58 -53.08 -31.49
C SER A 19 -25.56 -53.83 -30.53
N PRO A 20 -26.03 -55.07 -30.84
CA PRO A 20 -27.23 -55.39 -31.64
C PRO A 20 -28.21 -56.39 -30.95
N GLN A 21 -29.40 -56.65 -31.52
CA GLN A 21 -30.05 -57.99 -31.71
C GLN A 21 -31.59 -57.95 -31.87
N THR A 22 -32.03 -58.77 -32.82
CA THR A 22 -33.34 -59.20 -33.35
C THR A 22 -34.24 -59.94 -32.31
N PRO A 23 -35.38 -60.58 -32.67
CA PRO A 23 -36.55 -60.22 -33.49
C PRO A 23 -37.89 -60.44 -32.72
N SER A 24 -39.03 -59.98 -33.25
CA SER A 24 -40.32 -60.60 -32.91
C SER A 24 -41.32 -60.53 -34.06
N LEU A 25 -41.83 -61.71 -34.40
CA LEU A 25 -42.79 -62.05 -35.44
C LEU A 25 -44.15 -61.38 -35.21
N GLU A 26 -44.80 -60.94 -36.29
CA GLU A 26 -46.25 -61.14 -36.49
C GLU A 26 -46.63 -60.88 -37.97
N THR A 27 -47.28 -61.86 -38.57
CA THR A 27 -48.06 -61.82 -39.83
C THR A 27 -49.29 -62.70 -39.56
N PRO A 28 -50.39 -62.68 -40.35
CA PRO A 28 -50.86 -61.72 -41.35
C PRO A 28 -52.35 -61.33 -41.13
N SER A 29 -52.90 -60.44 -41.94
CA SER A 29 -54.36 -60.40 -42.20
C SER A 29 -54.63 -59.92 -43.63
N PRO A 30 -55.42 -60.66 -44.44
CA PRO A 30 -55.67 -60.36 -45.84
C PRO A 30 -56.91 -59.47 -45.99
N GLU A 31 -56.82 -58.41 -46.79
CA GLU A 31 -57.99 -57.62 -47.18
C GLU A 31 -58.38 -57.93 -48.64
N ILE A 32 -59.68 -58.16 -48.80
CA ILE A 32 -60.36 -58.78 -49.94
C ILE A 32 -60.72 -57.73 -50.99
N THR A 33 -60.72 -58.14 -52.26
CA THR A 33 -61.05 -57.36 -53.47
C THR A 33 -62.52 -56.92 -53.58
N PRO A 34 -62.81 -55.94 -54.47
CA PRO A 34 -63.97 -56.08 -55.36
C PRO A 34 -63.57 -56.08 -56.83
N ILE A 35 -64.07 -57.10 -57.53
CA ILE A 35 -64.01 -57.29 -58.97
C ILE A 35 -65.41 -56.92 -59.47
N ASP A 36 -65.57 -55.87 -60.27
CA ASP A 36 -66.90 -55.51 -60.78
C ASP A 36 -67.27 -56.31 -62.04
N PHE A 37 -68.02 -57.37 -61.73
CA PHE A 37 -69.20 -57.93 -62.39
C PHE A 37 -69.65 -57.31 -63.73
N THR A 38 -69.71 -58.17 -64.76
CA THR A 38 -70.42 -57.96 -66.01
C THR A 38 -71.86 -58.50 -65.91
N PRO A 39 -72.91 -57.66 -66.05
CA PRO A 39 -74.28 -58.15 -66.17
C PRO A 39 -74.60 -58.54 -67.62
N VAL A 40 -75.01 -59.79 -67.80
CA VAL A 40 -75.69 -60.29 -69.01
C VAL A 40 -77.18 -59.95 -68.90
N GLY A 41 -77.74 -59.32 -69.94
CA GLY A 41 -79.18 -59.40 -70.24
C GLY A 41 -79.96 -58.08 -70.11
N GLY A 42 -80.28 -57.49 -71.26
CA GLY A 42 -81.20 -56.35 -71.36
C GLY A 42 -81.37 -55.90 -72.81
N SER A 43 -82.08 -56.67 -73.61
CA SER A 43 -82.42 -56.30 -74.99
C SER A 43 -83.34 -55.08 -75.02
N GLN A 44 -82.78 -53.90 -75.26
CA GLN A 44 -83.54 -52.76 -75.75
C GLN A 44 -83.05 -52.41 -77.17
N LYS A 45 -83.92 -52.72 -78.15
CA LYS A 45 -83.82 -52.22 -79.53
C LYS A 45 -83.93 -50.70 -79.52
N SER A 46 -82.80 -50.01 -79.35
CA SER A 46 -82.66 -48.61 -79.71
C SER A 46 -82.30 -48.54 -81.20
N ARG A 47 -83.18 -47.95 -82.00
CA ARG A 47 -82.99 -47.72 -83.44
C ARG A 47 -81.74 -46.83 -83.63
N ARG A 48 -80.59 -47.43 -83.93
CA ARG A 48 -79.46 -46.71 -84.52
C ARG A 48 -79.86 -46.27 -85.93
N PRO A 49 -79.72 -44.99 -86.31
CA PRO A 49 -79.85 -44.62 -87.71
C PRO A 49 -78.74 -45.33 -88.48
N GLN A 50 -79.11 -46.14 -89.48
CA GLN A 50 -78.15 -46.72 -90.41
C GLN A 50 -77.50 -45.58 -91.21
N LEU A 51 -76.33 -45.13 -90.75
CA LEU A 51 -75.44 -44.24 -91.50
C LEU A 51 -74.90 -45.01 -92.71
N ARG A 52 -75.23 -44.54 -93.92
CA ARG A 52 -74.74 -45.13 -95.16
C ARG A 52 -73.20 -44.96 -95.19
N PRO A 53 -72.41 -46.02 -95.47
CA PRO A 53 -70.95 -45.99 -95.23
C PRO A 53 -70.20 -44.96 -96.07
N LEU A 54 -70.65 -44.65 -97.29
CA LEU A 54 -69.98 -43.70 -98.18
C LEU A 54 -70.09 -42.22 -97.73
N PRO A 55 -71.28 -41.66 -97.42
CA PRO A 55 -71.38 -40.27 -96.94
C PRO A 55 -70.77 -40.04 -95.57
N THR A 56 -70.71 -41.05 -94.69
CA THR A 56 -70.09 -40.90 -93.36
C THR A 56 -68.56 -40.87 -93.42
N LEU A 57 -67.95 -41.69 -94.28
CA LEU A 57 -66.51 -41.63 -94.54
C LEU A 57 -66.10 -40.32 -95.21
N ILE A 58 -66.93 -39.81 -96.14
CA ILE A 58 -66.72 -38.51 -96.78
C ILE A 58 -66.91 -37.37 -95.77
N ALA A 59 -67.91 -37.44 -94.89
CA ALA A 59 -68.11 -36.42 -93.86
C ALA A 59 -66.98 -36.42 -92.82
N VAL A 60 -66.50 -37.60 -92.39
CA VAL A 60 -65.34 -37.70 -91.48
C VAL A 60 -64.06 -37.25 -92.17
N SER A 61 -63.82 -37.62 -93.44
CA SER A 61 -62.65 -37.14 -94.17
C SER A 61 -62.71 -35.63 -94.44
N LEU A 62 -63.88 -35.07 -94.72
CA LEU A 62 -64.08 -33.62 -94.82
C LEU A 62 -63.90 -32.92 -93.48
N CYS A 63 -64.36 -33.51 -92.36
CA CYS A 63 -64.11 -32.96 -91.04
C CYS A 63 -62.63 -33.02 -90.65
N ILE A 64 -61.94 -34.11 -90.96
CA ILE A 64 -60.49 -34.25 -90.74
C ILE A 64 -59.72 -33.29 -91.65
N ALA A 65 -60.09 -33.18 -92.93
CA ALA A 65 -59.49 -32.24 -93.87
C ALA A 65 -59.76 -30.78 -93.47
N ALA A 66 -60.96 -30.45 -92.99
CA ALA A 66 -61.28 -29.13 -92.46
C ALA A 66 -60.53 -28.82 -91.16
N ALA A 67 -60.35 -29.80 -90.27
CA ALA A 67 -59.58 -29.66 -89.04
C ALA A 67 -58.07 -29.50 -89.33
N LEU A 68 -57.54 -30.27 -90.28
CA LEU A 68 -56.16 -30.14 -90.78
C LEU A 68 -55.96 -28.80 -91.48
N LEU A 69 -56.89 -28.37 -92.33
CA LEU A 69 -56.84 -27.08 -93.02
C LEU A 69 -56.93 -25.94 -92.01
N TRP A 70 -57.81 -26.03 -91.01
CA TRP A 70 -57.89 -25.07 -89.91
C TRP A 70 -56.60 -25.01 -89.09
N PHE A 71 -55.99 -26.16 -88.79
CA PHE A 71 -54.71 -26.21 -88.10
C PHE A 71 -53.61 -25.57 -88.94
N LEU A 72 -53.48 -25.93 -90.22
CA LEU A 72 -52.46 -25.39 -91.12
C LEU A 72 -52.64 -23.88 -91.36
N LEU A 73 -53.88 -23.38 -91.43
CA LEU A 73 -54.18 -21.96 -91.58
C LEU A 73 -53.96 -21.15 -90.30
N THR A 74 -53.93 -21.79 -89.12
CA THR A 74 -53.81 -21.10 -87.82
C THR A 74 -52.51 -21.40 -87.06
N ALA A 75 -51.69 -22.35 -87.54
CA ALA A 75 -50.38 -22.67 -87.00
C ALA A 75 -49.32 -21.62 -87.36
N ARG A 76 -48.33 -21.46 -86.49
CA ARG A 76 -47.18 -20.56 -86.61
C ARG A 76 -45.90 -21.35 -86.74
N SER A 77 -44.94 -20.81 -87.49
CA SER A 77 -43.64 -21.45 -87.69
C SER A 77 -42.68 -21.08 -86.57
N VAL A 78 -42.23 -22.08 -85.81
CA VAL A 78 -41.34 -21.92 -84.65
C VAL A 78 -40.04 -22.67 -84.90
N GLU A 79 -38.91 -21.97 -84.80
CA GLU A 79 -37.58 -22.54 -84.91
C GLU A 79 -36.96 -22.65 -83.52
N LEU A 80 -36.57 -23.86 -83.11
CA LEU A 80 -35.93 -24.12 -81.82
C LEU A 80 -34.45 -24.39 -82.07
N LYS A 81 -33.57 -23.58 -81.48
CA LYS A 81 -32.12 -23.67 -81.65
C LYS A 81 -31.48 -24.19 -80.36
N PRO A 82 -31.28 -25.51 -80.22
CA PRO A 82 -30.59 -26.06 -79.05
C PRO A 82 -29.09 -25.72 -79.07
N SER A 83 -28.54 -25.47 -77.89
CA SER A 83 -27.12 -25.38 -77.59
C SER A 83 -26.82 -26.36 -76.45
N PRO A 84 -26.10 -27.47 -76.70
CA PRO A 84 -25.37 -27.80 -77.92
C PRO A 84 -26.29 -28.14 -79.10
N PRO A 85 -25.85 -27.96 -80.37
CA PRO A 85 -26.64 -28.29 -81.56
C PRO A 85 -27.04 -29.78 -81.66
N THR A 86 -26.34 -30.64 -80.93
CA THR A 86 -26.58 -32.08 -80.83
C THR A 86 -27.74 -32.44 -79.90
N ALA A 87 -28.32 -31.47 -79.16
CA ALA A 87 -29.41 -31.78 -78.25
C ALA A 87 -30.68 -32.16 -79.00
N THR A 88 -31.32 -33.23 -78.53
CA THR A 88 -32.65 -33.63 -78.96
C THR A 88 -33.69 -32.70 -78.35
N VAL A 89 -34.69 -32.31 -79.15
CA VAL A 89 -35.74 -31.35 -78.78
C VAL A 89 -37.08 -32.02 -78.98
N GLU A 90 -37.84 -32.21 -77.90
CA GLU A 90 -39.21 -32.74 -77.96
C GLU A 90 -40.20 -31.69 -77.48
N VAL A 91 -41.26 -31.44 -78.26
CA VAL A 91 -42.31 -30.47 -77.94
C VAL A 91 -43.57 -31.20 -77.48
N SER A 92 -44.11 -30.80 -76.32
CA SER A 92 -45.33 -31.37 -75.74
C SER A 92 -46.31 -30.25 -75.33
N GLY A 93 -47.60 -30.60 -75.15
CA GLY A 93 -48.65 -29.63 -74.77
C GLY A 93 -49.69 -29.29 -75.85
N GLY A 94 -49.61 -29.91 -77.03
CA GLY A 94 -50.61 -29.74 -78.10
C GLY A 94 -50.22 -30.46 -79.40
N LEU A 95 -51.01 -30.26 -80.47
CA LEU A 95 -50.67 -30.76 -81.80
C LEU A 95 -49.46 -29.98 -82.35
N SER A 96 -48.38 -30.71 -82.67
CA SER A 96 -47.15 -30.17 -83.24
C SER A 96 -46.72 -30.97 -84.45
N PHE A 97 -46.36 -30.28 -85.54
CA PHE A 97 -45.80 -30.92 -86.72
C PHE A 97 -44.42 -30.36 -87.01
N HIS A 98 -43.42 -31.23 -87.16
CA HIS A 98 -42.07 -30.82 -87.51
C HIS A 98 -41.87 -30.97 -89.02
N LEU A 99 -41.68 -29.85 -89.73
CA LEU A 99 -41.55 -29.83 -91.18
C LEU A 99 -40.43 -28.86 -91.59
N GLY A 100 -39.43 -29.34 -92.33
CA GLY A 100 -38.36 -28.50 -92.87
C GLY A 100 -37.51 -27.77 -91.81
N GLY A 101 -37.26 -28.40 -90.64
CA GLY A 101 -36.45 -27.84 -89.56
C GLY A 101 -37.17 -26.82 -88.67
N ARG A 102 -38.48 -26.66 -88.83
CA ARG A 102 -39.32 -25.79 -87.99
C ARG A 102 -40.54 -26.56 -87.49
N TYR A 103 -41.03 -26.19 -86.33
CA TYR A 103 -42.27 -26.70 -85.75
C TYR A 103 -43.44 -25.82 -86.19
N LEU A 104 -44.53 -26.43 -86.63
CA LEU A 104 -45.83 -25.78 -86.83
C LEU A 104 -46.66 -25.97 -85.56
N LEU A 105 -46.84 -24.88 -84.82
CA LEU A 105 -47.53 -24.85 -83.53
C LEU A 105 -48.59 -23.76 -83.55
N ARG A 106 -49.79 -24.04 -83.05
CA ARG A 106 -50.80 -22.98 -82.87
C ARG A 106 -50.41 -22.07 -81.70
N PRO A 107 -50.84 -20.80 -81.68
CA PRO A 107 -50.56 -19.92 -80.55
C PRO A 107 -51.09 -20.52 -79.23
N GLY A 108 -50.24 -20.57 -78.21
CA GLY A 108 -50.50 -21.27 -76.95
C GLY A 108 -49.22 -21.60 -76.18
N GLU A 109 -49.38 -22.26 -75.04
CA GLU A 109 -48.27 -22.70 -74.18
C GLU A 109 -47.89 -24.16 -74.47
N PHE A 110 -46.59 -24.40 -74.61
CA PHE A 110 -45.98 -25.70 -74.84
C PHE A 110 -44.84 -25.92 -73.86
N GLN A 111 -44.36 -27.14 -73.76
CA GLN A 111 -43.17 -27.51 -73.00
C GLN A 111 -42.17 -28.16 -73.95
N VAL A 112 -40.91 -27.73 -73.86
CA VAL A 112 -39.81 -28.29 -74.64
C VAL A 112 -38.89 -29.06 -73.72
N LEU A 113 -38.72 -30.34 -74.01
CA LEU A 113 -37.76 -31.20 -73.34
C LEU A 113 -36.48 -31.24 -74.15
N LEU A 114 -35.37 -30.87 -73.51
CA LEU A 114 -34.02 -30.86 -74.08
C LEU A 114 -33.21 -31.97 -73.43
N ASN A 115 -32.55 -32.77 -74.26
CA ASN A 115 -31.66 -33.83 -73.79
C ASN A 115 -30.41 -33.95 -74.67
N ALA A 116 -29.23 -33.99 -74.05
CA ALA A 116 -27.94 -34.23 -74.69
C ALA A 116 -27.00 -35.00 -73.73
N PRO A 117 -26.21 -35.98 -74.21
CA PRO A 117 -25.21 -36.66 -73.38
C PRO A 117 -24.22 -35.68 -72.74
N GLY A 118 -23.96 -35.83 -71.43
CA GLY A 118 -23.06 -34.94 -70.68
C GLY A 118 -23.70 -33.61 -70.23
N TYR A 119 -24.98 -33.41 -70.48
CA TYR A 119 -25.72 -32.22 -70.05
C TYR A 119 -26.91 -32.63 -69.16
N PHE A 120 -27.31 -31.74 -68.24
CA PHE A 120 -28.53 -31.96 -67.48
C PHE A 120 -29.75 -31.89 -68.39
N GLN A 121 -30.67 -32.84 -68.25
CA GLN A 121 -31.96 -32.78 -68.92
C GLN A 121 -32.72 -31.53 -68.46
N SER A 122 -33.28 -30.76 -69.40
CA SER A 122 -33.97 -29.50 -69.09
C SER A 122 -35.34 -29.47 -69.74
N GLN A 123 -36.36 -29.11 -68.97
CA GLN A 123 -37.70 -28.84 -69.48
C GLN A 123 -37.96 -27.34 -69.42
N GLN A 124 -38.21 -26.72 -70.57
CA GLN A 124 -38.34 -25.28 -70.70
C GLN A 124 -39.71 -24.91 -71.29
N PRO A 125 -40.41 -23.90 -70.74
CA PRO A 125 -41.68 -23.45 -71.28
C PRO A 125 -41.47 -22.76 -72.64
N LEU A 126 -42.33 -23.08 -73.60
CA LEU A 126 -42.36 -22.47 -74.92
C LEU A 126 -43.72 -21.81 -75.14
N LEU A 127 -43.74 -20.49 -75.07
CA LEU A 127 -44.92 -19.71 -75.40
C LEU A 127 -44.89 -19.37 -76.89
N VAL A 128 -45.87 -19.84 -77.66
CA VAL A 128 -46.02 -19.55 -79.08
C VAL A 128 -47.01 -18.43 -79.29
N ASN A 129 -46.55 -17.33 -79.86
CA ASN A 129 -47.32 -16.09 -80.02
C ASN A 129 -48.10 -16.11 -81.34
N LYS A 130 -48.94 -15.10 -81.61
CA LYS A 130 -49.66 -14.96 -82.90
C LYS A 130 -48.78 -14.50 -84.08
N GLY A 131 -47.47 -14.31 -83.89
CA GLY A 131 -46.55 -13.91 -84.96
C GLY A 131 -46.30 -15.04 -85.98
N ASP A 132 -46.07 -14.69 -87.25
CA ASP A 132 -45.97 -15.65 -88.35
C ASP A 132 -44.72 -16.55 -88.27
N GLN A 133 -43.60 -16.03 -87.76
CA GLN A 133 -42.35 -16.78 -87.52
C GLN A 133 -41.70 -16.39 -86.18
N GLN A 134 -41.20 -17.38 -85.44
CA GLN A 134 -40.57 -17.19 -84.12
C GLN A 134 -39.35 -18.11 -83.98
N THR A 135 -38.33 -17.67 -83.24
CA THR A 135 -37.11 -18.45 -82.98
C THR A 135 -36.74 -18.38 -81.50
N TYR A 136 -36.43 -19.52 -80.90
CA TYR A 136 -36.05 -19.64 -79.48
C TYR A 136 -34.70 -20.34 -79.37
N SER A 137 -33.76 -19.72 -78.64
CA SER A 137 -32.49 -20.33 -78.28
C SER A 137 -32.65 -21.10 -76.98
N LEU A 138 -32.23 -22.36 -76.97
CA LEU A 138 -32.46 -23.29 -75.88
C LEU A 138 -31.11 -23.84 -75.42
N THR A 139 -30.60 -23.40 -74.27
CA THR A 139 -29.28 -23.83 -73.78
C THR A 139 -29.42 -24.91 -72.71
N LEU A 140 -28.61 -25.96 -72.83
CA LEU A 140 -28.43 -26.98 -71.81
C LEU A 140 -27.21 -26.68 -70.94
N GLU A 141 -27.32 -26.95 -69.65
CA GLU A 141 -26.21 -26.86 -68.69
C GLU A 141 -25.39 -28.15 -68.71
N LYS A 142 -24.06 -28.02 -68.75
CA LYS A 142 -23.15 -29.17 -68.69
C LYS A 142 -23.25 -29.84 -67.32
N MET A 143 -23.18 -31.17 -67.28
CA MET A 143 -22.97 -31.88 -66.01
C MET A 143 -21.56 -31.58 -65.46
N PRO A 144 -21.34 -31.65 -64.14
CA PRO A 144 -20.02 -31.55 -63.53
C PRO A 144 -19.03 -32.58 -64.09
N GLY A 145 -17.74 -32.26 -64.08
CA GLY A 145 -16.65 -33.18 -64.43
C GLY A 145 -15.89 -33.67 -63.20
N HIS A 146 -14.85 -34.48 -63.41
CA HIS A 146 -14.01 -35.04 -62.35
C HIS A 146 -12.53 -34.75 -62.62
N LEU A 147 -11.73 -34.64 -61.57
CA LEU A 147 -10.28 -34.44 -61.65
C LEU A 147 -9.56 -35.57 -60.92
N ALA A 148 -8.66 -36.26 -61.61
CA ALA A 148 -7.73 -37.20 -61.01
C ALA A 148 -6.35 -36.57 -60.97
N ILE A 149 -5.83 -36.35 -59.77
CA ILE A 149 -4.63 -35.55 -59.49
C ILE A 149 -3.57 -36.45 -58.87
N SER A 150 -2.42 -36.53 -59.55
CA SER A 150 -1.24 -37.25 -59.09
C SER A 150 -0.05 -36.29 -58.94
N SER A 151 0.90 -36.63 -58.08
CA SER A 151 2.19 -35.93 -58.00
C SER A 151 3.33 -36.94 -57.92
N LEU A 152 4.51 -36.55 -58.42
CA LEU A 152 5.74 -37.33 -58.22
C LEU A 152 6.14 -37.39 -56.74
N VAL A 153 5.76 -36.38 -55.94
CA VAL A 153 5.94 -36.36 -54.49
C VAL A 153 4.61 -36.72 -53.84
N THR A 154 4.57 -37.81 -53.07
CA THR A 154 3.35 -38.28 -52.38
C THR A 154 3.59 -38.45 -50.88
N PRO A 155 2.71 -37.92 -50.00
CA PRO A 155 1.55 -37.07 -50.32
C PRO A 155 1.96 -35.61 -50.62
N ALA A 156 1.36 -35.02 -51.66
CA ALA A 156 1.34 -33.56 -51.84
C ALA A 156 -0.06 -33.04 -51.48
N LYS A 157 -0.11 -32.00 -50.66
CA LYS A 157 -1.36 -31.31 -50.29
C LYS A 157 -1.85 -30.50 -51.47
N ILE A 158 -3.12 -30.68 -51.78
CA ILE A 158 -3.82 -30.07 -52.89
C ILE A 158 -4.91 -29.16 -52.35
N ASN A 159 -5.00 -27.96 -52.92
CA ASN A 159 -6.10 -27.04 -52.71
C ASN A 159 -6.56 -26.50 -54.07
N LEU A 160 -7.79 -26.81 -54.45
CA LEU A 160 -8.40 -26.34 -55.68
C LEU A 160 -9.41 -25.23 -55.37
N GLN A 161 -9.22 -24.07 -56.02
CA GLN A 161 -10.05 -22.88 -55.83
C GLN A 161 -10.60 -22.41 -57.17
N TYR A 162 -11.84 -21.94 -57.19
CA TYR A 162 -12.47 -21.43 -58.41
C TYR A 162 -11.89 -20.06 -58.81
N ALA A 163 -11.50 -19.90 -60.08
CA ALA A 163 -10.73 -18.74 -60.54
C ALA A 163 -11.61 -17.51 -60.85
N THR A 164 -12.93 -17.65 -61.06
CA THR A 164 -13.88 -16.52 -61.23
C THR A 164 -15.34 -16.93 -60.92
N PRO A 165 -16.11 -16.24 -60.05
CA PRO A 165 -17.52 -16.54 -59.84
C PRO A 165 -18.37 -16.03 -61.02
N ALA A 166 -18.52 -16.83 -62.07
CA ALA A 166 -19.52 -16.56 -63.10
C ALA A 166 -20.83 -17.29 -62.74
N LEU A 167 -21.91 -16.50 -62.62
CA LEU A 167 -23.33 -16.88 -62.46
C LEU A 167 -23.82 -17.18 -61.04
N ALA A 168 -23.88 -16.14 -60.19
CA ALA A 168 -24.75 -16.08 -59.01
C ALA A 168 -25.96 -15.12 -59.22
N GLU A 169 -26.41 -14.89 -60.47
CA GLU A 169 -27.43 -13.88 -60.77
C GLU A 169 -28.75 -14.40 -61.37
N SER A 170 -29.20 -15.62 -61.03
CA SER A 170 -30.61 -15.99 -61.30
C SER A 170 -31.35 -16.79 -60.22
N SER A 171 -30.71 -17.20 -59.11
CA SER A 171 -31.36 -18.04 -58.10
C SER A 171 -31.33 -17.51 -56.66
N GLY A 172 -30.78 -16.31 -56.39
CA GLY A 172 -30.86 -15.69 -55.07
C GLY A 172 -30.13 -16.42 -53.93
N THR A 173 -29.30 -17.41 -54.23
CA THR A 173 -28.41 -18.08 -53.27
C THR A 173 -27.00 -17.47 -53.29
N PRO A 174 -26.34 -17.25 -52.13
CA PRO A 174 -25.00 -16.69 -52.07
C PRO A 174 -23.98 -17.60 -52.77
N PRO A 175 -22.91 -17.05 -53.39
CA PRO A 175 -21.88 -17.85 -54.03
C PRO A 175 -21.19 -18.71 -52.97
N VAL A 176 -21.39 -20.02 -53.05
CA VAL A 176 -20.64 -20.98 -52.23
C VAL A 176 -19.20 -20.97 -52.74
N THR A 177 -18.25 -20.57 -51.89
CA THR A 177 -16.82 -20.79 -52.16
C THR A 177 -16.58 -22.29 -52.12
N LEU A 178 -16.64 -22.94 -53.27
CA LEU A 178 -16.30 -24.35 -53.38
C LEU A 178 -14.77 -24.46 -53.33
N ASN A 179 -14.27 -25.00 -52.23
CA ASN A 179 -12.86 -25.32 -52.04
C ASN A 179 -12.73 -26.83 -51.88
N TRP A 180 -11.89 -27.45 -52.71
CA TRP A 180 -11.58 -28.86 -52.58
C TRP A 180 -10.16 -29.01 -52.07
N GLN A 181 -10.00 -29.82 -51.03
CA GLN A 181 -8.70 -30.09 -50.43
C GLN A 181 -8.48 -31.59 -50.30
N GLY A 182 -7.22 -32.02 -50.39
CA GLY A 182 -6.85 -33.42 -50.22
C GLY A 182 -5.37 -33.64 -50.42
N GLU A 183 -4.93 -34.90 -50.42
CA GLU A 183 -3.54 -35.28 -50.63
C GLU A 183 -3.43 -36.24 -51.83
N THR A 184 -2.38 -36.09 -52.65
CA THR A 184 -2.17 -36.96 -53.82
C THR A 184 -1.82 -38.41 -53.42
N PRO A 185 -2.28 -39.42 -54.19
CA PRO A 185 -3.19 -39.34 -55.33
C PRO A 185 -4.64 -39.04 -54.92
N LEU A 186 -5.25 -38.03 -55.53
CA LEU A 186 -6.57 -37.52 -55.18
C LEU A 186 -7.51 -37.59 -56.39
N THR A 187 -8.74 -38.05 -56.20
CA THR A 187 -9.81 -37.89 -57.20
C THR A 187 -10.89 -36.98 -56.65
N LEU A 188 -11.04 -35.81 -57.25
CA LEU A 188 -12.12 -34.86 -56.98
C LEU A 188 -13.27 -35.12 -57.94
N ARG A 189 -14.48 -35.27 -57.41
CA ARG A 189 -15.68 -35.55 -58.19
C ARG A 189 -16.65 -34.38 -58.17
N ASP A 190 -17.53 -34.37 -59.16
CA ASP A 190 -18.64 -33.43 -59.28
C ASP A 190 -18.21 -31.96 -59.28
N ILE A 191 -17.12 -31.66 -60.02
CA ILE A 191 -16.56 -30.32 -60.15
C ILE A 191 -17.28 -29.58 -61.28
N PRO A 192 -17.95 -28.45 -61.02
CA PRO A 192 -18.58 -27.65 -62.07
C PRO A 192 -17.60 -27.28 -63.19
N ALA A 193 -18.11 -27.18 -64.41
CA ALA A 193 -17.29 -26.71 -65.53
C ALA A 193 -16.87 -25.25 -65.31
N GLY A 194 -15.59 -24.93 -65.52
CA GLY A 194 -15.06 -23.57 -65.37
C GLY A 194 -13.56 -23.55 -65.04
N SER A 195 -13.01 -22.35 -64.84
CA SER A 195 -11.58 -22.16 -64.56
C SER A 195 -11.28 -22.20 -63.06
N TYR A 196 -10.21 -22.88 -62.67
CA TYR A 196 -9.76 -23.07 -61.30
C TYR A 196 -8.24 -22.84 -61.16
N ILE A 197 -7.77 -22.58 -59.95
CA ILE A 197 -6.35 -22.57 -59.56
C ILE A 197 -6.12 -23.74 -58.63
N LEU A 198 -5.22 -24.63 -59.03
CA LEU A 198 -4.74 -25.77 -58.25
C LEU A 198 -3.44 -25.38 -57.55
N GLN A 199 -3.47 -25.27 -56.23
CA GLN A 199 -2.29 -25.08 -55.39
C GLN A 199 -1.82 -26.43 -54.84
N ALA A 200 -0.53 -26.72 -55.01
CA ALA A 200 0.10 -27.94 -54.57
C ALA A 200 1.31 -27.65 -53.66
N GLU A 201 1.38 -28.35 -52.53
CA GLU A 201 2.39 -28.14 -51.48
C GLU A 201 2.89 -29.47 -50.93
N ALA A 202 4.20 -29.59 -50.70
CA ALA A 202 4.80 -30.75 -50.03
C ALA A 202 5.94 -30.30 -49.11
N GLU A 203 6.23 -31.10 -48.08
CA GLU A 203 7.26 -30.76 -47.10
C GLU A 203 8.65 -30.70 -47.76
N ARG A 204 9.37 -29.58 -47.58
CA ARG A 204 10.68 -29.31 -48.19
C ARG A 204 10.66 -29.11 -49.71
N TYR A 205 9.51 -28.79 -50.31
CA TYR A 205 9.38 -28.44 -51.73
C TYR A 205 8.78 -27.03 -51.90
N PHE A 206 9.03 -26.39 -53.05
CA PHE A 206 8.39 -25.13 -53.41
C PHE A 206 6.91 -25.36 -53.73
N SER A 207 6.03 -24.52 -53.18
CA SER A 207 4.61 -24.51 -53.53
C SER A 207 4.42 -24.12 -55.00
N GLN A 208 3.53 -24.80 -55.71
CA GLN A 208 3.21 -24.52 -57.10
C GLN A 208 1.73 -24.22 -57.28
N SER A 209 1.40 -23.20 -58.08
CA SER A 209 0.03 -22.84 -58.47
C SER A 209 -0.17 -23.06 -59.97
N ILE A 210 -1.16 -23.86 -60.34
CA ILE A 210 -1.44 -24.28 -61.72
C ILE A 210 -2.86 -23.87 -62.09
N PRO A 211 -3.07 -23.01 -63.11
CA PRO A 211 -4.41 -22.76 -63.63
C PRO A 211 -4.93 -24.00 -64.38
N ILE A 212 -6.17 -24.41 -64.11
CA ILE A 212 -6.82 -25.55 -64.78
C ILE A 212 -8.23 -25.18 -65.24
N ASP A 213 -8.63 -25.66 -66.41
CA ASP A 213 -10.00 -25.54 -66.89
C ASP A 213 -10.72 -26.89 -66.81
N VAL A 214 -11.79 -26.94 -66.03
CA VAL A 214 -12.66 -28.12 -65.89
C VAL A 214 -13.69 -28.09 -67.00
N GLU A 215 -13.68 -29.10 -67.86
CA GLU A 215 -14.50 -29.12 -69.09
C GLU A 215 -16.00 -29.41 -68.82
N GLY A 216 -16.30 -30.12 -67.73
CA GLY A 216 -17.63 -30.63 -67.38
C GLY A 216 -17.95 -31.96 -68.06
N LEU A 217 -19.21 -32.17 -68.45
CA LEU A 217 -19.67 -33.29 -69.29
C LEU A 217 -19.49 -34.70 -68.69
N ASP A 218 -19.32 -34.82 -67.37
CA ASP A 218 -19.04 -36.08 -66.66
C ASP A 218 -17.72 -36.77 -67.09
N ILE A 219 -16.79 -36.00 -67.66
CA ILE A 219 -15.46 -36.52 -68.02
C ILE A 219 -14.47 -36.38 -66.87
N THR A 220 -13.49 -37.29 -66.80
CA THR A 220 -12.39 -37.23 -65.83
C THR A 220 -11.11 -36.71 -66.49
N GLN A 221 -10.59 -35.57 -66.04
CA GLN A 221 -9.30 -35.02 -66.49
C GLN A 221 -8.17 -35.46 -65.56
N GLN A 222 -7.01 -35.82 -66.13
CA GLN A 222 -5.82 -36.26 -65.39
C GLN A 222 -4.83 -35.10 -65.25
N ILE A 223 -4.42 -34.78 -64.02
CA ILE A 223 -3.47 -33.70 -63.71
C ILE A 223 -2.27 -34.28 -62.97
N SER A 224 -1.06 -34.01 -63.46
CA SER A 224 0.20 -34.45 -62.84
C SER A 224 1.02 -33.25 -62.36
N ILE A 225 1.48 -33.28 -61.11
CA ILE A 225 2.23 -32.18 -60.46
C ILE A 225 3.67 -32.61 -60.18
N ASP A 226 4.63 -31.74 -60.52
CA ASP A 226 6.07 -31.94 -60.29
C ASP A 226 6.65 -30.79 -59.43
N LEU A 227 6.64 -30.99 -58.11
CA LEU A 227 7.16 -30.01 -57.15
C LEU A 227 8.69 -30.06 -57.08
N GLN A 228 9.34 -28.89 -57.08
CA GLN A 228 10.81 -28.79 -57.00
C GLN A 228 11.28 -28.69 -55.53
N PRO A 229 12.35 -29.39 -55.11
CA PRO A 229 12.88 -29.31 -53.76
C PRO A 229 13.30 -27.87 -53.37
N ALA A 230 13.06 -27.48 -52.12
CA ALA A 230 13.31 -26.13 -51.58
C ALA A 230 14.38 -26.11 -50.48
N TRP A 231 15.34 -27.04 -50.55
CA TRP A 231 16.40 -27.20 -49.53
C TRP A 231 17.79 -27.30 -50.16
N GLY A 232 18.81 -26.92 -49.38
CA GLY A 232 20.22 -27.08 -49.70
C GLY A 232 21.00 -27.72 -48.56
N GLN A 233 22.28 -27.99 -48.78
CA GLN A 233 23.17 -28.68 -47.84
C GLN A 233 24.09 -27.67 -47.12
N LEU A 234 24.15 -27.70 -45.79
CA LEU A 234 25.04 -26.87 -44.97
C LEU A 234 26.03 -27.73 -44.19
N HIS A 235 27.33 -27.48 -44.36
CA HIS A 235 28.37 -28.04 -43.52
C HIS A 235 28.61 -27.15 -42.29
N ILE A 236 28.46 -27.70 -41.08
CA ILE A 236 28.60 -26.97 -39.82
C ILE A 236 29.76 -27.51 -39.00
N ASN A 237 30.64 -26.59 -38.59
CA ASN A 237 31.81 -26.83 -37.77
C ASN A 237 31.73 -26.07 -36.44
N SER A 238 32.16 -26.68 -35.33
CA SER A 238 32.30 -25.98 -34.04
C SER A 238 33.65 -26.23 -33.37
N LYS A 239 34.02 -25.31 -32.48
CA LYS A 239 35.16 -25.43 -31.58
C LYS A 239 34.69 -25.20 -30.13
N PRO A 240 34.76 -26.21 -29.25
CA PRO A 240 35.16 -27.60 -29.51
C PRO A 240 34.22 -28.33 -30.48
N ALA A 241 34.72 -29.38 -31.14
CA ALA A 241 33.91 -30.27 -31.99
C ALA A 241 33.08 -31.24 -31.14
N GLY A 242 32.07 -31.87 -31.73
CA GLY A 242 31.19 -32.83 -31.07
C GLY A 242 29.95 -32.22 -30.42
N ALA A 243 29.60 -30.97 -30.78
CA ALA A 243 28.38 -30.32 -30.30
C ALA A 243 27.15 -30.94 -30.99
N ASP A 244 26.12 -31.28 -30.22
CA ASP A 244 24.84 -31.74 -30.75
C ASP A 244 24.18 -30.59 -31.54
N ILE A 245 23.79 -30.88 -32.77
CA ILE A 245 23.11 -29.96 -33.68
C ILE A 245 21.62 -30.27 -33.65
N LEU A 246 20.81 -29.25 -33.38
CA LEU A 246 19.36 -29.33 -33.42
C LEU A 246 18.83 -28.37 -34.48
N VAL A 247 17.98 -28.87 -35.37
CA VAL A 247 17.24 -28.05 -36.35
C VAL A 247 15.79 -28.04 -35.94
N ASN A 248 15.24 -26.86 -35.66
CA ASN A 248 13.87 -26.69 -35.13
C ASN A 248 13.57 -27.61 -33.92
N GLY A 249 14.59 -27.83 -33.06
CA GLY A 249 14.50 -28.67 -31.86
C GLY A 249 14.69 -30.18 -32.09
N LYS A 250 14.84 -30.64 -33.34
CA LYS A 250 15.12 -32.05 -33.66
C LYS A 250 16.62 -32.28 -33.86
N SER A 251 17.19 -33.25 -33.14
CA SER A 251 18.61 -33.59 -33.24
C SER A 251 18.97 -34.13 -34.63
N GLN A 252 20.01 -33.57 -35.25
CA GLN A 252 20.55 -33.99 -36.55
C GLN A 252 21.83 -34.82 -36.41
N GLY A 253 22.50 -34.75 -35.26
CA GLY A 253 23.81 -35.38 -35.02
C GLY A 253 24.78 -34.40 -34.38
N ARG A 254 26.09 -34.60 -34.56
CA ARG A 254 27.14 -33.82 -33.89
C ARG A 254 28.12 -33.17 -34.86
N THR A 255 28.58 -31.96 -34.57
CA THR A 255 29.62 -31.29 -35.37
C THR A 255 30.95 -32.08 -35.41
N PRO A 256 31.69 -32.10 -36.52
CA PRO A 256 31.33 -31.53 -37.83
C PRO A 256 30.29 -32.41 -38.55
N LEU A 257 29.24 -31.78 -39.11
CA LEU A 257 28.18 -32.50 -39.82
C LEU A 257 27.65 -31.68 -40.98
N GLN A 258 27.25 -32.37 -42.04
CA GLN A 258 26.46 -31.81 -43.12
C GLN A 258 24.97 -32.06 -42.83
N ILE A 259 24.19 -30.99 -42.79
CA ILE A 259 22.75 -31.03 -42.55
C ILE A 259 22.01 -30.37 -43.72
N GLU A 260 20.75 -30.69 -43.89
CA GLU A 260 19.93 -30.06 -44.91
C GLU A 260 19.06 -28.95 -44.30
N LEU A 261 19.06 -27.78 -44.92
CA LEU A 261 18.27 -26.63 -44.48
C LEU A 261 17.39 -26.09 -45.59
N LEU A 262 16.18 -25.64 -45.22
CA LEU A 262 15.28 -24.95 -46.14
C LEU A 262 15.84 -23.59 -46.58
N GLU A 263 15.55 -23.21 -47.82
CA GLU A 263 15.88 -21.87 -48.34
C GLU A 263 15.16 -20.75 -47.58
N SER A 264 13.95 -21.03 -47.07
CA SER A 264 13.19 -20.11 -46.21
C SER A 264 13.83 -19.87 -44.83
N GLY A 265 14.76 -20.74 -44.42
CA GLY A 265 15.51 -20.67 -43.16
C GLY A 265 14.92 -21.50 -42.02
N GLU A 266 15.81 -22.07 -41.20
CA GLU A 266 15.46 -22.89 -40.04
C GLU A 266 16.31 -22.54 -38.83
N GLY A 267 15.77 -22.72 -37.62
CA GLY A 267 16.49 -22.46 -36.38
C GLY A 267 17.48 -23.57 -36.08
N VAL A 268 18.78 -23.24 -36.04
CA VAL A 268 19.86 -24.17 -35.72
C VAL A 268 20.42 -23.85 -34.33
N THR A 269 20.43 -24.86 -33.46
CA THR A 269 21.02 -24.79 -32.12
C THR A 269 22.19 -25.76 -32.02
N LEU A 270 23.32 -25.30 -31.48
CA LEU A 270 24.46 -26.14 -31.10
C LEU A 270 24.53 -26.22 -29.58
N GLN A 271 24.50 -27.44 -29.06
CA GLN A 271 24.60 -27.75 -27.64
C GLN A 271 25.84 -28.61 -27.37
N LEU A 272 26.65 -28.20 -26.41
CA LEU A 272 27.77 -29.01 -25.94
C LEU A 272 27.82 -28.90 -24.41
N SER A 273 27.92 -30.05 -23.74
CA SER A 273 28.01 -30.08 -22.27
C SER A 273 29.13 -29.18 -21.76
N GLY A 274 28.85 -28.39 -20.72
CA GLY A 274 29.77 -27.41 -20.18
C GLY A 274 30.03 -26.20 -21.08
N HIS A 275 29.19 -25.94 -22.08
CA HIS A 275 29.26 -24.74 -22.92
C HIS A 275 27.90 -24.06 -23.02
N LYS A 276 27.89 -22.76 -23.30
CA LYS A 276 26.69 -21.98 -23.60
C LYS A 276 26.13 -22.43 -24.95
N GLU A 277 24.80 -22.53 -25.01
CA GLU A 277 24.09 -22.86 -26.24
C GLU A 277 24.33 -21.75 -27.28
N TRP A 278 24.58 -22.17 -28.52
CA TRP A 278 24.64 -21.25 -29.67
C TRP A 278 23.41 -21.47 -30.53
N GLN A 279 22.71 -20.41 -30.92
CA GLN A 279 21.48 -20.50 -31.70
C GLN A 279 21.40 -19.41 -32.77
N GLN A 280 21.05 -19.78 -34.00
CA GLN A 280 20.83 -18.84 -35.10
C GLN A 280 19.87 -19.43 -36.14
N ILE A 281 19.13 -18.57 -36.87
CA ILE A 281 18.35 -18.98 -38.05
C ILE A 281 19.29 -19.00 -39.27
N LEU A 282 19.40 -20.15 -39.93
CA LEU A 282 20.28 -20.37 -41.07
C LEU A 282 19.46 -20.80 -42.29
N SER A 283 19.85 -20.38 -43.49
CA SER A 283 19.24 -20.80 -44.76
C SER A 283 20.29 -21.16 -45.81
N VAL A 284 19.94 -22.05 -46.73
CA VAL A 284 20.76 -22.44 -47.89
C VAL A 284 19.87 -22.43 -49.13
N PRO A 285 20.28 -21.79 -50.24
CA PRO A 285 19.51 -21.86 -51.49
C PRO A 285 19.29 -23.29 -51.96
N ALA A 286 18.14 -23.52 -52.58
CA ALA A 286 17.76 -24.85 -53.03
C ALA A 286 18.82 -25.47 -53.97
N GLY A 287 19.22 -26.70 -53.70
CA GLY A 287 20.20 -27.46 -54.49
C GLY A 287 21.67 -27.04 -54.31
N GLU A 288 21.97 -25.97 -53.55
CA GLU A 288 23.35 -25.56 -53.26
C GLU A 288 23.92 -26.31 -52.05
N GLN A 289 25.27 -26.39 -52.01
CA GLN A 289 26.01 -26.81 -50.83
C GLN A 289 26.87 -25.64 -50.33
N ARG A 290 26.78 -25.33 -49.03
CA ARG A 290 27.52 -24.25 -48.38
C ARG A 290 28.26 -24.74 -47.14
N GLU A 291 29.31 -24.02 -46.76
CA GLU A 291 30.00 -24.21 -45.49
C GLU A 291 29.77 -22.99 -44.58
N TRP A 292 29.39 -23.24 -43.32
CA TRP A 292 29.22 -22.19 -42.33
C TRP A 292 30.54 -21.87 -41.63
N PRO A 293 30.83 -20.59 -41.31
CA PRO A 293 32.00 -20.23 -40.53
C PRO A 293 32.09 -21.00 -39.20
N LEU A 294 33.32 -21.31 -38.77
CA LEU A 294 33.59 -22.04 -37.53
C LEU A 294 32.93 -21.38 -36.30
N ILE A 295 32.03 -22.10 -35.64
CA ILE A 295 31.33 -21.63 -34.44
C ILE A 295 32.17 -21.92 -33.20
N LYS A 296 32.60 -20.88 -32.47
CA LYS A 296 33.34 -21.04 -31.21
C LYS A 296 32.37 -21.01 -30.03
N LEU A 297 32.15 -22.16 -29.41
CA LEU A 297 31.28 -22.28 -28.24
C LEU A 297 31.98 -21.70 -27.00
N GLN A 298 31.25 -20.92 -26.21
CA GLN A 298 31.76 -20.33 -24.98
C GLN A 298 31.53 -21.29 -23.80
N PRO A 299 32.45 -21.41 -22.84
CA PRO A 299 32.21 -22.18 -21.61
C PRO A 299 30.98 -21.68 -20.83
N ALA A 300 30.24 -22.60 -20.21
CA ALA A 300 29.09 -22.29 -19.35
C ALA A 300 29.55 -21.74 -17.99
N ASP A 301 28.80 -20.79 -17.45
CA ASP A 301 29.12 -20.23 -16.13
C ASP A 301 28.90 -21.29 -15.04
N GLY A 302 29.82 -21.36 -14.08
CA GLY A 302 29.65 -22.20 -12.89
C GLY A 302 28.74 -21.52 -11.88
N VAL A 303 27.98 -22.31 -11.12
CA VAL A 303 27.05 -21.81 -10.11
C VAL A 303 27.55 -22.13 -8.70
N LEU A 304 27.66 -21.10 -7.87
CA LEU A 304 27.99 -21.27 -6.46
C LEU A 304 26.84 -20.89 -5.54
N VAL A 305 26.59 -21.74 -4.56
CA VAL A 305 25.66 -21.48 -3.46
C VAL A 305 26.47 -21.18 -2.20
N PHE A 306 26.39 -19.96 -1.70
CA PHE A 306 27.08 -19.53 -0.49
C PHE A 306 26.16 -19.54 0.72
N ASP A 307 26.62 -20.18 1.79
CA ASP A 307 26.02 -20.10 3.12
C ASP A 307 27.06 -19.63 4.15
N SER A 308 26.63 -18.92 5.18
CA SER A 308 27.51 -18.49 6.26
C SER A 308 26.98 -18.82 7.64
N GLN A 309 27.91 -19.06 8.56
CA GLN A 309 27.62 -19.21 9.98
C GLN A 309 28.35 -18.10 10.76
N PRO A 310 27.64 -17.10 11.33
CA PRO A 310 26.19 -16.90 11.30
C PRO A 310 25.67 -16.46 9.92
N GLN A 311 24.37 -16.63 9.68
CA GLN A 311 23.70 -16.24 8.42
C GLN A 311 23.65 -14.71 8.24
N GLY A 312 23.43 -14.27 7.00
CA GLY A 312 23.26 -12.87 6.64
C GLY A 312 24.59 -12.11 6.44
N ALA A 313 25.70 -12.82 6.24
CA ALA A 313 26.96 -12.19 5.84
C ALA A 313 26.85 -11.63 4.42
N GLY A 314 27.28 -10.38 4.23
CA GLY A 314 27.37 -9.74 2.93
C GLY A 314 28.53 -10.30 2.11
N ILE A 315 28.30 -10.57 0.83
CA ILE A 315 29.29 -11.10 -0.12
C ILE A 315 29.71 -9.99 -1.07
N THR A 316 31.02 -9.81 -1.23
CA THR A 316 31.59 -8.94 -2.26
C THR A 316 32.49 -9.74 -3.20
N HIS A 317 32.44 -9.39 -4.49
CA HIS A 317 33.31 -9.91 -5.55
C HIS A 317 34.07 -8.75 -6.17
N ASN A 318 35.40 -8.80 -6.13
CA ASN A 318 36.28 -7.73 -6.61
C ASN A 318 35.90 -6.32 -6.09
N GLY A 319 35.36 -6.24 -4.87
CA GLY A 319 34.89 -5.00 -4.25
C GLY A 319 33.41 -4.64 -4.51
N ASN A 320 32.75 -5.30 -5.46
CA ASN A 320 31.33 -5.08 -5.76
C ASN A 320 30.45 -5.96 -4.87
N TYR A 321 29.43 -5.35 -4.25
CA TYR A 321 28.50 -6.05 -3.38
C TYR A 321 27.49 -6.87 -4.19
N LEU A 322 27.39 -8.17 -3.89
CA LEU A 322 26.51 -9.11 -4.61
C LEU A 322 25.22 -9.44 -3.84
N GLY A 323 25.20 -9.27 -2.52
CA GLY A 323 24.06 -9.61 -1.67
C GLY A 323 24.47 -10.23 -0.33
N THR A 324 23.52 -10.84 0.38
CA THR A 324 23.73 -11.52 1.66
C THR A 324 23.47 -13.02 1.57
N THR A 325 24.25 -13.81 2.30
CA THR A 325 24.03 -15.26 2.46
C THR A 325 22.68 -15.59 3.13
N PRO A 326 21.99 -16.68 2.72
CA PRO A 326 22.35 -17.57 1.62
C PRO A 326 22.15 -16.93 0.24
N LEU A 327 23.10 -17.11 -0.68
CA LEU A 327 23.08 -16.49 -2.02
C LEU A 327 23.65 -17.42 -3.09
N GLN A 328 22.96 -17.49 -4.23
CA GLN A 328 23.44 -18.17 -5.44
C GLN A 328 24.07 -17.14 -6.40
N ILE A 329 25.28 -17.42 -6.88
CA ILE A 329 25.99 -16.57 -7.84
C ILE A 329 26.53 -17.39 -9.02
N ALA A 330 26.38 -16.86 -10.24
CA ALA A 330 27.01 -17.40 -11.44
C ALA A 330 28.38 -16.75 -11.63
N LEU A 331 29.42 -17.55 -11.87
CA LEU A 331 30.79 -17.08 -12.07
C LEU A 331 31.37 -17.65 -13.35
N ALA A 332 32.21 -16.85 -14.01
CA ALA A 332 32.98 -17.32 -15.15
C ALA A 332 33.86 -18.52 -14.75
N PRO A 333 33.89 -19.60 -15.55
CA PRO A 333 34.59 -20.81 -15.18
C PRO A 333 36.11 -20.68 -15.30
N ASP A 334 36.83 -21.62 -14.69
CA ASP A 334 38.26 -21.88 -14.86
C ASP A 334 39.22 -20.69 -14.62
N SER A 335 38.74 -19.66 -13.90
CA SER A 335 39.56 -18.55 -13.40
C SER A 335 39.37 -18.38 -11.88
N PRO A 336 40.46 -18.18 -11.10
CA PRO A 336 40.33 -17.97 -9.67
C PRO A 336 39.69 -16.61 -9.39
N GLN A 337 38.58 -16.62 -8.67
CA GLN A 337 37.82 -15.44 -8.27
C GLN A 337 37.94 -15.23 -6.76
N GLN A 338 38.19 -13.99 -6.35
CA GLN A 338 38.31 -13.63 -4.92
C GLN A 338 36.97 -13.11 -4.40
N LEU A 339 36.45 -13.79 -3.38
CA LEU A 339 35.21 -13.42 -2.70
C LEU A 339 35.48 -13.13 -1.24
N GLN A 340 34.85 -12.09 -0.71
CA GLN A 340 34.97 -11.70 0.68
C GLN A 340 33.60 -11.67 1.34
N LEU A 341 33.50 -12.31 2.51
CA LEU A 341 32.32 -12.30 3.35
C LEU A 341 32.53 -11.37 4.53
N THR A 342 31.55 -10.50 4.78
CA THR A 342 31.59 -9.50 5.84
C THR A 342 30.33 -9.56 6.69
N LEU A 343 30.48 -9.51 8.01
CA LEU A 343 29.36 -9.43 8.95
C LEU A 343 29.77 -8.59 10.16
N ASN A 344 28.88 -7.69 10.58
CA ASN A 344 29.16 -6.76 11.67
C ASN A 344 29.45 -7.50 12.98
N GLY A 345 30.60 -7.18 13.59
CA GLY A 345 31.09 -7.87 14.78
C GLY A 345 31.87 -9.16 14.50
N TYR A 346 32.23 -9.45 13.24
CA TYR A 346 33.03 -10.61 12.83
C TYR A 346 34.27 -10.19 12.02
N TYR A 347 35.29 -11.05 11.96
CA TYR A 347 36.41 -10.90 11.04
C TYR A 347 35.96 -11.26 9.62
N PRO A 348 36.35 -10.47 8.60
CA PRO A 348 36.04 -10.82 7.22
C PRO A 348 36.71 -12.15 6.86
N ALA A 349 36.04 -12.95 6.05
CA ALA A 349 36.60 -14.19 5.52
C ALA A 349 36.74 -14.07 4.00
N THR A 350 37.96 -14.24 3.50
CA THR A 350 38.25 -14.22 2.07
C THR A 350 38.47 -15.64 1.57
N ARG A 351 37.90 -15.95 0.41
CA ARG A 351 38.08 -17.22 -0.30
C ARG A 351 38.46 -16.93 -1.75
N SER A 352 39.52 -17.57 -2.22
CA SER A 352 39.86 -17.64 -3.63
C SER A 352 39.44 -19.01 -4.13
N LEU A 353 38.67 -19.06 -5.21
CA LEU A 353 38.15 -20.29 -5.75
C LEU A 353 37.95 -20.18 -7.25
N SER A 354 38.15 -21.30 -7.94
CA SER A 354 37.75 -21.51 -9.32
C SER A 354 36.60 -22.53 -9.33
N ILE A 355 35.69 -22.38 -10.29
CA ILE A 355 34.60 -23.31 -10.55
C ILE A 355 34.73 -23.81 -11.98
N ALA A 356 34.55 -25.11 -12.19
CA ALA A 356 34.61 -25.67 -13.53
C ALA A 356 33.37 -25.25 -14.34
N SER A 357 33.49 -25.31 -15.66
CA SER A 357 32.41 -24.96 -16.57
C SER A 357 31.14 -25.80 -16.35
N GLY A 358 30.02 -25.12 -16.04
CA GLY A 358 28.75 -25.77 -15.72
C GLY A 358 28.67 -26.51 -14.38
N GLU A 359 29.71 -26.45 -13.54
CA GLU A 359 29.70 -27.04 -12.19
C GLU A 359 28.72 -26.29 -11.27
N GLN A 360 28.05 -27.02 -10.38
CA GLN A 360 27.32 -26.45 -9.24
C GLN A 360 28.01 -26.85 -7.94
N ARG A 361 28.36 -25.87 -7.09
CA ARG A 361 29.08 -26.14 -5.85
C ARG A 361 28.56 -25.31 -4.67
N GLU A 362 28.40 -25.98 -3.53
CA GLU A 362 28.00 -25.34 -2.28
C GLU A 362 29.23 -25.00 -1.43
N LEU A 363 29.23 -23.81 -0.82
CA LEU A 363 30.29 -23.32 0.05
C LEU A 363 29.73 -22.74 1.34
N LYS A 364 30.02 -23.45 2.45
CA LYS A 364 29.67 -23.01 3.80
C LYS A 364 30.86 -22.38 4.51
N ILE A 365 30.71 -21.13 4.95
CA ILE A 365 31.80 -20.34 5.55
C ILE A 365 31.44 -19.94 6.98
N THR A 366 32.25 -20.36 7.95
CA THR A 366 32.11 -19.94 9.35
C THR A 366 32.93 -18.68 9.62
N LEU A 367 32.27 -17.60 10.04
CA LEU A 367 32.91 -16.34 10.40
C LEU A 367 33.38 -16.34 11.85
N LYS A 368 34.61 -15.86 12.08
CA LYS A 368 35.18 -15.73 13.44
C LYS A 368 34.65 -14.47 14.12
N PRO A 369 34.04 -14.54 15.31
CA PRO A 369 33.53 -13.35 16.00
C PRO A 369 34.66 -12.46 16.52
N LYS A 370 34.50 -11.13 16.37
CA LYS A 370 35.32 -10.11 17.03
C LYS A 370 34.71 -9.83 18.40
N LEU A 371 35.38 -10.23 19.48
CA LEU A 371 34.86 -10.06 20.83
C LEU A 371 35.67 -9.01 21.61
N GLY A 372 34.98 -8.09 22.27
CA GLY A 372 35.54 -7.16 23.25
C GLY A 372 35.10 -7.51 24.68
N LYS A 373 35.93 -7.21 25.68
CA LYS A 373 35.61 -7.43 27.10
C LYS A 373 34.94 -6.19 27.69
N LEU A 374 33.80 -6.37 28.35
CA LEU A 374 33.07 -5.32 29.05
C LEU A 374 32.85 -5.75 30.50
N LYS A 375 33.40 -4.97 31.43
CA LYS A 375 33.12 -5.07 32.87
C LYS A 375 32.02 -4.09 33.24
N ILE A 376 30.97 -4.57 33.90
CA ILE A 376 29.88 -3.73 34.37
C ILE A 376 29.92 -3.69 35.90
N SER A 377 29.80 -2.48 36.45
CA SER A 377 29.71 -2.23 37.89
C SER A 377 28.53 -1.30 38.14
N ALA A 378 27.45 -1.86 38.66
CA ALA A 378 26.20 -1.22 38.99
C ALA A 378 25.98 -1.15 40.50
N GLN A 379 25.40 -0.05 40.94
CA GLN A 379 24.82 0.11 42.27
C GLN A 379 23.32 0.42 42.13
N PRO A 380 22.44 -0.26 42.89
CA PRO A 380 22.73 -1.34 43.85
C PRO A 380 23.21 -2.64 43.16
N ALA A 381 23.96 -3.45 43.91
CA ALA A 381 24.70 -4.60 43.37
C ALA A 381 23.82 -5.74 42.83
N ASP A 382 22.54 -5.77 43.21
CA ASP A 382 21.55 -6.76 42.79
C ASP A 382 20.74 -6.34 41.54
N ALA A 383 21.09 -5.21 40.91
CA ALA A 383 20.50 -4.79 39.64
C ALA A 383 20.67 -5.85 38.54
N ARG A 384 19.71 -5.95 37.62
CA ARG A 384 19.73 -6.91 36.50
C ARG A 384 20.21 -6.26 35.22
N LEU A 385 20.98 -7.01 34.44
CA LEU A 385 21.55 -6.60 33.16
C LEU A 385 20.85 -7.27 31.99
N TYR A 386 20.61 -6.48 30.95
CA TYR A 386 20.10 -6.91 29.65
C TYR A 386 21.02 -6.36 28.56
N ILE A 387 21.38 -7.21 27.61
CA ILE A 387 22.15 -6.85 26.42
C ILE A 387 21.28 -7.10 25.20
N ASN A 388 20.97 -6.05 24.44
CA ASN A 388 20.03 -6.06 23.32
C ASN A 388 18.69 -6.72 23.67
N GLY A 389 18.16 -6.43 24.87
CA GLY A 389 16.90 -6.99 25.38
C GLY A 389 17.02 -8.39 25.99
N VAL A 390 18.15 -9.09 25.83
CA VAL A 390 18.35 -10.43 26.38
C VAL A 390 18.92 -10.35 27.80
N ALA A 391 18.25 -10.99 28.76
CA ALA A 391 18.69 -11.04 30.15
C ALA A 391 20.06 -11.74 30.28
N LYS A 392 20.98 -11.12 31.03
CA LYS A 392 22.32 -11.66 31.34
C LYS A 392 22.54 -11.90 32.83
N GLY A 393 21.50 -11.79 33.66
CA GLY A 393 21.58 -12.01 35.11
C GLY A 393 21.93 -10.73 35.88
N ARG A 394 22.78 -10.83 36.90
CA ARG A 394 23.19 -9.69 37.74
C ARG A 394 24.08 -8.72 36.96
N ALA A 395 23.97 -7.42 37.22
CA ALA A 395 24.70 -6.41 36.47
C ALA A 395 26.20 -6.43 36.72
N ASN A 396 26.63 -6.76 37.94
CA ASN A 396 28.05 -6.80 38.30
C ASN A 396 28.72 -8.06 37.76
N GLN A 397 29.23 -7.98 36.53
CA GLN A 397 29.93 -9.07 35.85
C GLN A 397 30.83 -8.55 34.73
N SER A 398 31.70 -9.43 34.22
CA SER A 398 32.48 -9.19 33.00
C SER A 398 31.98 -10.11 31.89
N LEU A 399 31.74 -9.54 30.71
CA LEU A 399 31.18 -10.23 29.55
C LEU A 399 32.07 -10.04 28.33
N LYS A 400 32.13 -11.05 27.46
CA LYS A 400 32.67 -10.92 26.10
C LYS A 400 31.51 -10.67 25.16
N LEU A 401 31.52 -9.52 24.48
CA LEU A 401 30.45 -9.10 23.58
C LEU A 401 30.99 -8.86 22.18
N LEU A 402 30.16 -9.08 21.15
CA LEU A 402 30.51 -8.81 19.77
C LEU A 402 30.88 -7.33 19.60
N ALA A 403 31.95 -7.07 18.85
CA ALA A 403 32.49 -5.75 18.54
C ALA A 403 31.62 -4.99 17.52
N ARG A 404 30.37 -4.77 17.91
CA ARG A 404 29.35 -3.96 17.23
C ARG A 404 28.57 -3.19 18.31
N PRO A 405 27.80 -2.14 17.97
CA PRO A 405 26.98 -1.45 18.97
C PRO A 405 26.10 -2.43 19.75
N GLN A 406 26.25 -2.43 21.08
CA GLN A 406 25.45 -3.22 22.02
C GLN A 406 24.61 -2.25 22.85
N ARG A 407 23.30 -2.47 22.90
CA ARG A 407 22.40 -1.76 23.81
C ARG A 407 22.44 -2.46 25.16
N ILE A 408 22.75 -1.69 26.20
CA ILE A 408 22.86 -2.12 27.58
C ILE A 408 21.70 -1.50 28.34
N GLU A 409 20.97 -2.33 29.07
CA GLU A 409 19.96 -1.90 30.02
C GLU A 409 20.30 -2.50 31.39
N ILE A 410 20.35 -1.64 32.40
CA ILE A 410 20.51 -2.04 33.79
C ILE A 410 19.28 -1.55 34.54
N ARG A 411 18.53 -2.47 35.15
CA ARG A 411 17.27 -2.16 35.81
C ARG A 411 17.12 -2.84 37.16
N LYS A 412 16.31 -2.22 38.01
CA LYS A 412 15.88 -2.78 39.29
C LYS A 412 14.52 -2.18 39.67
N ALA A 413 13.65 -2.99 40.25
CA ALA A 413 12.37 -2.52 40.77
C ALA A 413 12.57 -1.42 41.84
N GLY A 414 11.81 -0.33 41.76
CA GLY A 414 11.95 0.85 42.62
C GLY A 414 13.03 1.85 42.17
N TYR A 415 13.74 1.56 41.08
CA TYR A 415 14.79 2.40 40.51
C TYR A 415 14.49 2.76 39.05
N THR A 416 15.04 3.89 38.61
CA THR A 416 14.99 4.29 37.20
C THR A 416 16.03 3.49 36.41
N SER A 417 15.60 2.81 35.34
CA SER A 417 16.52 2.02 34.49
C SER A 417 17.57 2.91 33.82
N HIS A 418 18.78 2.38 33.69
CA HIS A 418 19.87 3.01 32.94
C HIS A 418 20.04 2.35 31.58
N PHE A 419 20.17 3.17 30.53
CA PHE A 419 20.42 2.72 29.17
C PHE A 419 21.74 3.29 28.67
N ALA A 420 22.55 2.46 28.02
CA ALA A 420 23.76 2.86 27.33
C ALA A 420 23.92 2.09 26.02
N THR A 421 24.49 2.71 25.00
CA THR A 421 24.93 2.01 23.79
C THR A 421 26.44 2.12 23.71
N LEU A 422 27.14 0.99 23.60
CA LEU A 422 28.59 0.98 23.41
C LEU A 422 29.02 -0.11 22.45
N THR A 423 30.11 0.15 21.73
CA THR A 423 30.76 -0.81 20.84
C THR A 423 31.99 -1.38 21.56
N PRO A 424 31.99 -2.67 21.96
CA PRO A 424 33.16 -3.32 22.55
C PRO A 424 34.32 -3.35 21.55
N GLN A 425 35.55 -3.12 22.02
CA GLN A 425 36.76 -3.21 21.19
C GLN A 425 37.53 -4.49 21.53
N PRO A 426 37.99 -5.27 20.54
CA PRO A 426 38.86 -6.42 20.79
C PRO A 426 40.16 -5.99 21.47
N GLY A 427 40.64 -6.80 22.42
CA GLY A 427 41.91 -6.55 23.13
C GLY A 427 41.85 -5.51 24.26
N VAL A 428 40.80 -4.70 24.34
CA VAL A 428 40.64 -3.67 25.38
C VAL A 428 39.49 -4.04 26.32
N GLU A 429 39.73 -4.06 27.63
CA GLU A 429 38.66 -4.19 28.63
C GLU A 429 38.09 -2.81 28.96
N ARG A 430 36.80 -2.61 28.70
CA ARG A 430 36.09 -1.38 29.07
C ARG A 430 35.28 -1.60 30.34
N THR A 431 35.29 -0.64 31.25
CA THR A 431 34.45 -0.68 32.46
C THR A 431 33.30 0.34 32.36
N LEU A 432 32.06 -0.13 32.50
CA LEU A 432 30.86 0.70 32.62
C LEU A 432 30.43 0.75 34.08
N ARG A 433 30.53 1.93 34.71
CA ARG A 433 30.06 2.17 36.08
C ARG A 433 28.71 2.87 36.05
N VAL A 434 27.72 2.32 36.78
CA VAL A 434 26.34 2.82 36.81
C VAL A 434 25.85 2.90 38.24
N HIS A 435 25.27 4.04 38.62
CA HIS A 435 24.53 4.19 39.86
C HIS A 435 23.07 4.45 39.48
N LEU A 436 22.17 3.52 39.84
CA LEU A 436 20.74 3.70 39.61
C LEU A 436 20.18 4.60 40.72
N ASN A 437 19.49 5.65 40.32
CA ASN A 437 18.71 6.46 41.25
C ASN A 437 17.36 5.80 41.50
N THR A 438 16.87 5.88 42.74
CA THR A 438 15.49 5.47 43.05
C THR A 438 14.52 6.38 42.30
N VAL A 439 13.31 5.89 42.04
CA VAL A 439 12.26 6.70 41.39
C VAL A 439 11.99 7.99 42.19
N ALA A 440 12.02 7.92 43.53
CA ALA A 440 11.86 9.09 44.40
C ALA A 440 13.00 10.11 44.27
N GLN A 441 14.25 9.65 44.17
CA GLN A 441 15.40 10.54 43.93
C GLN A 441 15.34 11.19 42.56
N THR A 442 14.98 10.43 41.52
CA THR A 442 14.77 10.99 40.17
C THR A 442 13.65 12.02 40.17
N ARG A 443 12.51 11.74 40.81
CA ARG A 443 11.40 12.69 40.96
C ARG A 443 11.83 13.94 41.71
N SER A 444 12.56 13.79 42.81
CA SER A 444 13.07 14.92 43.59
C SER A 444 14.06 15.80 42.81
N ALA A 445 14.89 15.18 41.96
CA ALA A 445 15.84 15.86 41.09
C ALA A 445 15.17 16.55 39.90
N SER A 446 14.01 16.07 39.45
CA SER A 446 13.22 16.73 38.41
C SER A 446 12.42 17.94 38.91
N ILE A 447 12.27 18.13 40.23
CA ILE A 447 11.60 19.32 40.78
C ILE A 447 12.50 20.55 40.51
N PRO A 448 12.03 21.52 39.71
CA PRO A 448 12.84 22.66 39.31
C PRO A 448 13.15 23.56 40.50
N ASN A 449 14.37 24.12 40.56
CA ASN A 449 14.78 25.01 41.65
C ASN A 449 14.03 26.35 41.67
N THR A 450 13.37 26.69 40.56
CA THR A 450 12.56 27.90 40.40
C THR A 450 11.36 27.57 39.53
N ILE A 451 10.20 28.15 39.84
CA ILE A 451 9.00 28.11 39.00
C ILE A 451 8.49 29.53 38.75
N THR A 452 7.72 29.71 37.68
CA THR A 452 7.03 30.97 37.37
C THR A 452 5.53 30.76 37.56
N ALA A 453 4.90 31.60 38.37
CA ALA A 453 3.45 31.64 38.51
C ALA A 453 2.78 32.17 37.25
N PRO A 454 1.48 31.87 37.01
CA PRO A 454 0.74 32.40 35.87
C PRO A 454 0.79 33.93 35.75
N SER A 455 0.89 34.62 36.89
CA SER A 455 1.04 36.07 36.94
C SER A 455 2.40 36.59 36.47
N GLY A 456 3.36 35.71 36.18
CA GLY A 456 4.76 36.04 35.81
C GLY A 456 5.72 36.12 37.00
N GLN A 457 5.25 35.80 38.22
CA GLN A 457 6.04 35.92 39.44
C GLN A 457 6.98 34.71 39.64
N THR A 458 8.23 34.95 40.01
CA THR A 458 9.24 33.90 40.21
C THR A 458 9.22 33.36 41.65
N LEU A 459 9.07 32.05 41.83
CA LEU A 459 9.17 31.38 43.14
C LEU A 459 10.37 30.45 43.18
N LYS A 460 11.12 30.49 44.28
CA LYS A 460 12.32 29.68 44.51
C LYS A 460 12.03 28.52 45.44
N LEU A 461 12.56 27.35 45.09
CA LEU A 461 12.41 26.13 45.87
C LEU A 461 13.33 26.14 47.10
N PHE A 462 12.75 25.86 48.26
CA PHE A 462 13.45 25.65 49.51
C PHE A 462 13.21 24.24 50.03
N ARG A 463 14.30 23.59 50.45
CA ARG A 463 14.30 22.29 51.13
C ARG A 463 14.89 22.48 52.53
N PRO A 464 14.15 23.11 53.46
CA PRO A 464 14.70 23.55 54.74
C PRO A 464 15.28 22.40 55.56
N ASN A 465 14.54 21.30 55.73
CA ASN A 465 14.87 20.18 56.65
C ASN A 465 15.61 20.65 57.92
N THR A 466 15.06 21.65 58.58
CA THR A 466 15.73 22.42 59.64
C THR A 466 14.79 22.56 60.83
N THR A 467 15.32 22.38 62.04
CA THR A 467 14.67 22.80 63.28
C THR A 467 15.24 24.14 63.71
N PHE A 468 14.38 25.12 63.98
CA PHE A 468 14.78 26.47 64.41
C PHE A 468 13.81 27.04 65.43
N THR A 469 14.25 28.08 66.14
CA THR A 469 13.44 28.79 67.13
C THR A 469 12.72 29.98 66.50
N LEU A 470 11.40 29.91 66.42
CA LEU A 470 10.52 31.00 66.03
C LEU A 470 10.24 31.92 67.23
N GLY A 471 10.10 33.22 67.03
CA GLY A 471 9.96 34.22 68.10
C GLY A 471 11.27 34.94 68.47
N ALA A 472 11.28 35.62 69.62
CA ALA A 472 12.42 36.41 70.10
C ALA A 472 12.72 36.14 71.58
N SER A 473 13.99 36.20 71.96
CA SER A 473 14.42 36.05 73.35
C SER A 473 13.83 37.15 74.24
N ARG A 474 13.50 36.83 75.49
CA ARG A 474 13.03 37.82 76.48
C ARG A 474 14.03 38.97 76.70
N ARG A 475 15.32 38.75 76.40
CA ARG A 475 16.39 39.77 76.50
C ARG A 475 16.56 40.60 75.23
N GLU A 476 15.86 40.28 74.14
CA GLU A 476 16.00 40.98 72.87
C GLU A 476 15.32 42.36 72.94
N GLN A 477 16.11 43.43 72.86
CA GLN A 477 15.59 44.80 72.87
C GLN A 477 14.59 45.01 71.72
N GLY A 478 13.42 45.57 72.04
CA GLY A 478 12.31 45.83 71.13
C GLY A 478 11.26 44.71 71.08
N ARG A 479 11.47 43.57 71.76
CA ARG A 479 10.52 42.44 71.77
C ARG A 479 9.15 42.83 72.35
N ARG A 480 8.06 42.36 71.71
CA ARG A 480 6.69 42.35 72.24
C ARG A 480 6.33 41.04 72.94
N ALA A 481 5.28 41.09 73.77
CA ALA A 481 4.82 39.93 74.56
C ALA A 481 4.41 38.73 73.68
N ASN A 482 3.88 38.99 72.49
CA ASN A 482 3.38 38.00 71.52
C ASN A 482 4.49 37.28 70.71
N GLU A 483 5.77 37.61 70.92
CA GLU A 483 6.91 37.00 70.24
C GLU A 483 7.55 35.90 71.11
N ILE A 484 6.73 34.95 71.58
CA ILE A 484 7.19 33.84 72.44
C ILE A 484 8.03 32.87 71.62
N GLN A 485 9.15 32.40 72.20
CA GLN A 485 10.01 31.41 71.56
C GLN A 485 9.37 30.03 71.52
N ARG A 486 9.39 29.37 70.35
CA ARG A 486 8.92 27.99 70.16
C ARG A 486 9.76 27.26 69.13
N GLN A 487 9.91 25.95 69.27
CA GLN A 487 10.65 25.13 68.32
C GLN A 487 9.78 24.72 67.13
N VAL A 488 10.29 24.93 65.93
CA VAL A 488 9.62 24.58 64.68
C VAL A 488 10.56 23.78 63.80
N LYS A 489 10.08 22.68 63.22
CA LYS A 489 10.76 21.94 62.17
C LYS A 489 10.06 22.17 60.84
N LEU A 490 10.78 22.74 59.87
CA LEU A 490 10.33 22.77 58.49
C LEU A 490 11.04 21.66 57.73
N GLN A 491 10.29 20.71 57.19
CA GLN A 491 10.80 19.56 56.44
C GLN A 491 10.15 19.41 55.07
N ARG A 492 8.92 19.91 54.90
CA ARG A 492 8.26 19.89 53.59
C ARG A 492 8.88 20.92 52.65
N PRO A 493 9.34 20.52 51.45
CA PRO A 493 9.82 21.48 50.47
C PRO A 493 8.71 22.42 49.99
N PHE A 494 9.06 23.70 49.81
CA PHE A 494 8.11 24.70 49.34
C PHE A 494 8.81 25.73 48.44
N TYR A 495 8.06 26.26 47.49
CA TYR A 495 8.37 27.42 46.70
C TYR A 495 7.90 28.68 47.42
N LEU A 496 8.72 29.73 47.38
CA LEU A 496 8.37 31.06 47.90
C LEU A 496 8.74 32.13 46.88
N ALA A 497 7.83 33.07 46.65
CA ALA A 497 8.06 34.19 45.73
C ALA A 497 9.26 35.03 46.15
N SER A 498 10.11 35.38 45.17
CA SER A 498 11.30 36.19 45.42
C SER A 498 10.95 37.62 45.86
N THR A 499 9.77 38.12 45.51
CA THR A 499 9.26 39.46 45.81
C THR A 499 7.85 39.38 46.38
N GLU A 500 7.32 40.49 46.89
CA GLU A 500 5.87 40.65 47.06
C GLU A 500 5.14 40.62 45.70
N VAL A 501 3.82 40.44 45.75
CA VAL A 501 2.96 40.53 44.58
C VAL A 501 2.85 41.98 44.14
N THR A 502 3.09 42.25 42.86
CA THR A 502 3.02 43.62 42.32
C THR A 502 1.61 44.01 41.92
N ASN A 503 1.36 45.32 41.78
CA ASN A 503 0.09 45.82 41.24
C ASN A 503 -0.21 45.22 39.85
N GLN A 504 0.79 45.15 38.96
CA GLN A 504 0.64 44.54 37.64
C GLN A 504 0.17 43.08 37.70
N GLN A 505 0.70 42.31 38.65
CA GLN A 505 0.35 40.90 38.82
C GLN A 505 -1.05 40.76 39.40
N TYR A 506 -1.41 41.59 40.38
CA TYR A 506 -2.72 41.58 41.00
C TYR A 506 -3.84 42.06 40.05
N HIS A 507 -3.55 43.01 39.16
CA HIS A 507 -4.50 43.48 38.13
C HIS A 507 -4.92 42.39 37.14
N GLN A 508 -4.14 41.33 36.99
CA GLN A 508 -4.55 40.16 36.18
C GLN A 508 -5.69 39.38 36.83
N PHE A 509 -5.80 39.43 38.16
CA PHE A 509 -6.89 38.82 38.93
C PHE A 509 -8.04 39.82 39.15
N GLN A 510 -7.74 41.04 39.53
CA GLN A 510 -8.72 42.08 39.84
C GLN A 510 -8.31 43.41 39.20
N ARG A 511 -8.78 43.63 37.96
CA ARG A 511 -8.37 44.76 37.11
C ARG A 511 -8.67 46.13 37.71
N GLU A 512 -9.79 46.26 38.43
CA GLU A 512 -10.26 47.51 39.02
C GLU A 512 -9.59 47.86 40.37
N HIS A 513 -8.65 47.03 40.86
CA HIS A 513 -7.98 47.29 42.14
C HIS A 513 -7.08 48.52 42.07
N SER A 514 -7.06 49.32 43.14
CA SER A 514 -6.13 50.45 43.31
C SER A 514 -5.47 50.39 44.68
N SER A 515 -4.14 50.40 44.69
CA SER A 515 -3.33 50.57 45.90
C SER A 515 -3.32 52.00 46.44
N ASN A 516 -3.97 52.94 45.73
CA ASN A 516 -4.14 54.36 46.10
C ASN A 516 -2.81 55.14 46.20
N HIS A 517 -2.83 56.22 46.99
CA HIS A 517 -1.72 57.14 47.19
C HIS A 517 -1.55 57.40 48.69
N ALA A 518 -0.32 57.70 49.12
CA ALA A 518 -0.02 58.19 50.46
C ALA A 518 0.64 59.57 50.39
N SER A 519 -0.05 60.59 50.93
CA SER A 519 0.43 61.98 50.97
C SER A 519 0.92 62.48 49.59
N GLY A 520 0.15 62.23 48.54
CA GLY A 520 0.46 62.62 47.16
C GLY A 520 1.44 61.70 46.41
N ASN A 521 2.02 60.70 47.06
CA ASN A 521 2.90 59.71 46.42
C ASN A 521 2.10 58.47 46.05
N THR A 522 2.25 57.98 44.82
CA THR A 522 1.52 56.80 44.34
C THR A 522 2.04 55.49 44.97
N LEU A 523 1.11 54.61 45.32
CA LEU A 523 1.36 53.23 45.73
C LEU A 523 0.92 52.23 44.65
N ASN A 524 0.42 52.72 43.51
CA ASN A 524 -0.26 51.94 42.48
C ASN A 524 0.55 51.78 41.18
N GLN A 525 1.87 52.05 41.19
CA GLN A 525 2.71 51.77 40.03
C GLN A 525 2.78 50.27 39.77
N LEU A 526 2.88 49.88 38.50
CA LEU A 526 2.84 48.47 38.07
C LEU A 526 3.82 47.56 38.81
N ASN A 527 5.03 48.04 39.10
CA ASN A 527 6.09 47.28 39.76
C ASN A 527 6.16 47.49 41.28
N GLN A 528 5.33 48.38 41.85
CA GLN A 528 5.18 48.48 43.30
C GLN A 528 4.39 47.28 43.84
N PRO A 529 4.61 46.88 45.09
CA PRO A 529 3.80 45.85 45.74
C PRO A 529 2.33 46.28 45.81
N VAL A 530 1.42 45.33 45.60
CA VAL A 530 0.00 45.57 45.81
C VAL A 530 -0.28 45.72 47.31
N VAL A 531 -1.00 46.79 47.66
CA VAL A 531 -1.43 47.11 49.02
C VAL A 531 -2.92 47.43 49.04
N SER A 532 -3.46 47.74 50.22
CA SER A 532 -4.90 47.93 50.42
C SER A 532 -5.73 46.68 50.04
N VAL A 533 -5.16 45.49 50.24
CA VAL A 533 -5.82 44.20 50.00
C VAL A 533 -6.11 43.49 51.32
N THR A 534 -7.28 42.87 51.42
CA THR A 534 -7.61 42.01 52.57
C THR A 534 -6.89 40.67 52.46
N TRP A 535 -6.74 39.96 53.59
CA TRP A 535 -6.22 38.60 53.59
C TRP A 535 -7.03 37.66 52.70
N ALA A 536 -8.37 37.78 52.72
CA ALA A 536 -9.25 36.95 51.91
C ALA A 536 -9.03 37.19 50.41
N SER A 537 -8.85 38.44 49.99
CA SER A 537 -8.51 38.77 48.59
C SER A 537 -7.15 38.19 48.17
N ALA A 538 -6.14 38.25 49.04
CA ALA A 538 -4.83 37.65 48.80
C ALA A 538 -4.90 36.12 48.67
N ALA A 539 -5.71 35.46 49.52
CA ALA A 539 -5.94 34.02 49.44
C ALA A 539 -6.72 33.63 48.17
N ARG A 540 -7.71 34.42 47.75
CA ARG A 540 -8.42 34.22 46.46
C ARG A 540 -7.51 34.41 45.26
N PHE A 541 -6.59 35.38 45.30
CA PHE A 541 -5.54 35.51 44.27
C PHE A 541 -4.70 34.24 44.16
N CYS A 542 -4.34 33.62 45.28
CA CYS A 542 -3.61 32.34 45.29
C CYS A 542 -4.44 31.19 44.69
N ASN A 543 -5.72 31.08 45.03
CA ASN A 543 -6.60 30.09 44.41
C ASN A 543 -6.78 30.33 42.89
N TRP A 544 -6.90 31.59 42.47
CA TRP A 544 -6.95 31.96 41.05
C TRP A 544 -5.68 31.50 40.33
N LEU A 545 -4.48 31.75 40.88
CA LEU A 545 -3.23 31.21 40.30
C LEU A 545 -3.23 29.69 40.21
N SER A 546 -3.81 29.00 41.21
CA SER A 546 -3.92 27.54 41.21
C SER A 546 -4.80 27.05 40.07
N GLN A 547 -5.95 27.70 39.88
CA GLN A 547 -6.89 27.39 38.81
C GLN A 547 -6.26 27.60 37.42
N GLN A 548 -5.51 28.68 37.22
CA GLN A 548 -4.81 28.95 35.96
C GLN A 548 -3.78 27.86 35.59
N GLN A 549 -3.29 27.08 36.55
CA GLN A 549 -2.38 25.94 36.32
C GLN A 549 -3.06 24.57 36.48
N GLY A 550 -4.38 24.51 36.64
CA GLY A 550 -5.10 23.25 36.87
C GLY A 550 -4.74 22.55 38.19
N LEU A 551 -4.27 23.30 39.19
CA LEU A 551 -3.93 22.78 40.51
C LEU A 551 -5.14 22.80 41.43
N ALA A 552 -5.23 21.83 42.34
CA ALA A 552 -6.22 21.88 43.41
C ALA A 552 -6.03 23.16 44.25
N PRO A 553 -7.10 23.90 44.60
CA PRO A 553 -6.99 25.09 45.43
C PRO A 553 -6.46 24.74 46.82
N PHE A 554 -5.74 25.68 47.44
CA PHE A 554 -5.27 25.51 48.82
C PHE A 554 -6.32 25.99 49.82
N TYR A 555 -7.02 27.09 49.51
CA TYR A 555 -8.06 27.65 50.35
C TYR A 555 -9.43 27.11 49.94
N LEU A 556 -10.24 26.70 50.91
CA LEU A 556 -11.61 26.25 50.68
C LEU A 556 -12.57 27.35 51.12
N GLU A 557 -13.52 27.67 50.25
CA GLU A 557 -14.47 28.78 50.41
C GLU A 557 -15.90 28.25 50.49
N GLU A 558 -16.66 28.68 51.50
CA GLU A 558 -18.07 28.36 51.68
C GLU A 558 -18.85 29.66 51.93
N LYS A 559 -19.94 29.88 51.21
CA LYS A 559 -20.81 31.08 51.34
C LYS A 559 -20.05 32.43 51.27
N GLY A 560 -18.92 32.47 50.55
CA GLY A 560 -18.10 33.67 50.38
C GLY A 560 -17.03 33.89 51.46
N ASP A 561 -16.87 32.95 52.39
CA ASP A 561 -15.83 32.99 53.43
C ASP A 561 -14.84 31.83 53.28
N ILE A 562 -13.56 32.10 53.54
CA ILE A 562 -12.53 31.06 53.55
C ILE A 562 -12.62 30.30 54.88
N THR A 563 -13.11 29.06 54.85
CA THR A 563 -13.42 28.27 56.06
C THR A 563 -12.31 27.31 56.47
N SER A 564 -11.51 26.81 55.51
CA SER A 564 -10.48 25.80 55.78
C SER A 564 -9.36 25.75 54.72
N TYR A 565 -8.35 24.92 54.98
CA TYR A 565 -7.14 24.77 54.13
C TYR A 565 -6.94 23.30 53.75
N ALA A 566 -6.75 23.04 52.45
CA ALA A 566 -6.36 21.73 51.94
C ALA A 566 -4.84 21.56 52.07
N THR A 567 -4.34 21.19 53.25
CA THR A 567 -2.89 21.08 53.52
C THR A 567 -2.18 20.06 52.62
N GLY A 568 -2.89 19.07 52.08
CA GLY A 568 -2.36 18.13 51.08
C GLY A 568 -2.16 18.73 49.69
N SER A 569 -2.78 19.89 49.40
CA SER A 569 -2.71 20.54 48.08
C SER A 569 -1.33 21.13 47.80
N THR A 570 -0.93 21.07 46.53
CA THR A 570 0.23 21.80 45.97
C THR A 570 -0.20 23.08 45.25
N GLY A 571 -1.41 23.60 45.51
CA GLY A 571 -1.85 24.90 45.03
C GLY A 571 -1.05 26.07 45.61
N TYR A 572 -1.15 27.23 44.98
CA TYR A 572 -0.60 28.48 45.51
C TYR A 572 -1.32 28.89 46.79
N ARG A 573 -0.58 29.53 47.69
CA ARG A 573 -1.05 29.99 49.00
C ARG A 573 -0.21 31.14 49.53
N LEU A 574 -0.61 31.70 50.66
CA LEU A 574 0.28 32.54 51.47
C LEU A 574 1.31 31.66 52.20
N PRO A 575 2.54 32.15 52.46
CA PRO A 575 3.48 31.45 53.32
C PRO A 575 2.93 31.29 54.73
N THR A 576 3.35 30.26 55.46
CA THR A 576 3.07 30.20 56.90
C THR A 576 3.95 31.19 57.64
N GLU A 577 3.58 31.58 58.87
CA GLU A 577 4.42 32.42 59.72
C GLU A 577 5.82 31.81 59.90
N ALA A 578 5.87 30.49 60.05
CA ALA A 578 7.11 29.74 60.19
C ALA A 578 7.97 29.78 58.91
N GLU A 579 7.37 29.53 57.75
CA GLU A 579 8.06 29.59 56.46
C GLU A 579 8.61 31.00 56.19
N TRP A 580 7.79 32.03 56.41
CA TRP A 580 8.19 33.43 56.25
C TRP A 580 9.35 33.78 57.17
N ALA A 581 9.25 33.42 58.47
CA ALA A 581 10.28 33.73 59.45
C ALA A 581 11.58 32.97 59.17
N TRP A 582 11.52 31.71 58.75
CA TRP A 582 12.69 30.95 58.32
C TRP A 582 13.33 31.58 57.10
N ALA A 583 12.53 31.95 56.10
CA ALA A 583 12.98 32.55 54.86
C ALA A 583 13.67 33.91 55.12
N ALA A 584 13.14 34.71 56.03
CA ALA A 584 13.68 36.02 56.39
C ALA A 584 14.91 35.93 57.30
N ARG A 585 14.91 35.03 58.30
CA ARG A 585 15.85 35.08 59.43
C ARG A 585 16.92 34.00 59.42
N TRP A 586 16.64 32.81 58.89
CA TRP A 586 17.53 31.67 59.07
C TRP A 586 18.76 31.76 58.15
N GLN A 587 19.91 32.03 58.75
CA GLN A 587 21.20 32.16 58.08
C GLN A 587 22.31 31.47 58.88
N LYS A 588 23.03 30.54 58.23
CA LYS A 588 24.21 29.84 58.79
C LYS A 588 23.98 29.26 60.20
N GLY A 589 22.83 28.63 60.43
CA GLY A 589 22.50 28.02 61.72
C GLY A 589 21.96 28.97 62.80
N SER A 590 21.70 30.24 62.47
CA SER A 590 21.23 31.25 63.42
C SER A 590 20.07 32.08 62.88
N MET A 591 19.29 32.69 63.79
CA MET A 591 18.18 33.59 63.44
C MET A 591 18.66 35.05 63.47
N ALA A 592 18.64 35.72 62.32
CA ALA A 592 18.92 37.15 62.23
C ALA A 592 17.87 37.98 62.98
N LYS A 593 18.32 39.07 63.62
CA LYS A 593 17.45 40.05 64.28
C LYS A 593 16.86 41.05 63.28
N PHE A 594 17.70 41.63 62.43
CA PHE A 594 17.32 42.56 61.37
C PHE A 594 17.67 42.00 59.98
N PRO A 595 17.08 42.53 58.90
CA PRO A 595 17.40 42.17 57.51
C PRO A 595 18.88 42.37 57.16
N TRP A 596 19.53 43.34 57.79
CA TRP A 596 20.96 43.67 57.66
C TRP A 596 21.85 43.04 58.74
N GLY A 597 21.33 42.11 59.54
CA GLY A 597 22.09 41.38 60.58
C GLY A 597 21.73 41.78 62.01
N GLN A 598 22.74 41.98 62.87
CA GLN A 598 22.55 42.21 64.32
C GLN A 598 22.72 43.68 64.74
N LYS A 599 23.28 44.53 63.86
CA LYS A 599 23.52 45.95 64.15
C LYS A 599 22.20 46.72 64.21
N ARG A 600 22.13 47.74 65.06
CA ARG A 600 20.92 48.56 65.26
C ARG A 600 20.51 49.36 64.01
N LEU A 601 21.49 49.84 63.24
CA LEU A 601 21.25 50.62 62.02
C LEU A 601 21.66 49.81 60.77
N PRO A 602 20.93 49.95 59.66
CA PRO A 602 21.34 49.35 58.40
C PRO A 602 22.66 49.96 57.90
N THR A 603 23.59 49.11 57.48
CA THR A 603 24.85 49.54 56.84
C THR A 603 24.79 49.45 55.31
N LYS A 604 23.70 48.88 54.78
CA LYS A 604 23.45 48.64 53.36
C LYS A 604 21.98 48.89 53.08
N LYS A 605 21.62 49.21 51.84
CA LYS A 605 20.23 49.40 51.42
C LYS A 605 19.53 48.05 51.24
N THR A 606 19.08 47.45 52.33
CA THR A 606 18.43 46.12 52.34
C THR A 606 16.92 46.20 52.57
N SER A 607 16.40 47.36 52.98
CA SER A 607 15.00 47.49 53.41
C SER A 607 14.49 48.90 53.14
N ASN A 608 13.28 48.99 52.55
CA ASN A 608 12.56 50.25 52.39
C ASN A 608 11.76 50.51 53.66
N ILE A 609 12.11 51.54 54.42
CA ILE A 609 11.57 51.79 55.77
C ILE A 609 11.34 53.29 55.96
N ALA A 610 10.65 53.69 57.03
CA ALA A 610 10.44 55.11 57.28
C ALA A 610 11.78 55.78 57.62
N ASP A 611 12.40 56.43 56.66
CA ASP A 611 13.72 57.05 56.78
C ASP A 611 13.76 58.49 56.26
N ARG A 612 14.94 59.04 55.99
CA ARG A 612 15.10 60.42 55.48
C ARG A 612 14.19 60.73 54.27
N SER A 613 13.96 59.79 53.36
CA SER A 613 13.11 59.99 52.18
C SER A 613 11.62 60.16 52.53
N ALA A 614 11.15 59.51 53.60
CA ALA A 614 9.78 59.59 54.08
C ALA A 614 9.53 60.76 55.07
N ALA A 615 10.56 61.53 55.42
CA ALA A 615 10.51 62.54 56.49
C ALA A 615 9.47 63.66 56.29
N LYS A 616 9.06 63.92 55.04
CA LYS A 616 8.02 64.91 54.71
C LYS A 616 6.60 64.39 54.91
N ILE A 617 6.41 63.07 54.96
CA ILE A 617 5.08 62.45 54.95
C ILE A 617 4.80 61.57 56.19
N LEU A 618 5.83 61.26 56.99
CA LEU A 618 5.71 60.49 58.21
C LEU A 618 6.24 61.25 59.43
N PRO A 619 5.59 61.11 60.61
CA PRO A 619 5.96 61.84 61.82
C PRO A 619 7.25 61.32 62.47
N ARG A 620 7.67 60.08 62.16
CA ARG A 620 8.87 59.44 62.73
C ARG A 620 9.62 58.67 61.67
N VAL A 621 10.92 58.96 61.57
CA VAL A 621 11.82 58.33 60.61
C VAL A 621 13.13 57.90 61.27
N LEU A 622 13.77 56.88 60.72
CA LEU A 622 15.07 56.37 61.15
C LEU A 622 16.16 57.34 60.69
N LYS A 623 16.78 58.03 61.64
CA LYS A 623 17.92 58.91 61.37
C LYS A 623 19.15 58.10 60.99
N GLY A 624 19.92 58.59 60.01
CA GLY A 624 21.17 57.97 59.57
C GLY A 624 21.02 56.87 58.51
N TYR A 625 19.83 56.70 57.94
CA TYR A 625 19.55 55.81 56.83
C TYR A 625 18.75 56.53 55.73
N ASN A 626 18.95 56.11 54.48
CA ASN A 626 18.27 56.65 53.32
C ASN A 626 18.23 55.60 52.18
N ASP A 627 17.12 54.92 52.01
CA ASP A 627 16.84 53.96 50.96
C ASP A 627 16.56 54.67 49.62
N GLY A 628 15.94 55.85 49.66
CA GLY A 628 15.62 56.69 48.50
C GLY A 628 14.14 56.71 48.14
N PHE A 629 13.25 56.10 48.94
CA PHE A 629 11.84 55.96 48.64
C PHE A 629 10.99 56.57 49.77
N ALA A 630 10.10 57.50 49.42
CA ALA A 630 9.20 58.09 50.41
C ALA A 630 8.07 57.14 50.84
N VAL A 631 7.66 56.26 49.93
CA VAL A 631 6.60 55.24 50.10
C VAL A 631 7.09 53.89 49.57
N SER A 632 6.20 52.93 49.30
CA SER A 632 6.59 51.64 48.69
C SER A 632 7.47 51.83 47.45
N ALA A 633 8.54 51.07 47.38
CA ALA A 633 9.46 51.02 46.24
C ALA A 633 8.97 49.94 45.26
N PRO A 634 9.37 50.02 43.97
CA PRO A 634 9.27 48.86 43.10
C PRO A 634 9.93 47.64 43.75
N VAL A 635 9.29 46.48 43.69
CA VAL A 635 9.84 45.26 44.30
C VAL A 635 11.23 44.94 43.75
N ALA A 636 12.08 44.31 44.56
CA ALA A 636 13.47 44.01 44.21
C ALA A 636 14.36 45.22 43.87
N SER A 637 14.00 46.44 44.32
CA SER A 637 14.86 47.62 44.20
C SER A 637 16.05 47.61 45.16
N LEU A 638 15.98 46.84 46.23
CA LEU A 638 16.97 46.79 47.30
C LEU A 638 17.69 45.43 47.35
N ILE A 639 18.69 45.30 48.23
CA ILE A 639 19.52 44.09 48.29
C ILE A 639 18.73 42.91 48.88
N ALA A 640 18.68 41.80 48.13
CA ALA A 640 18.10 40.54 48.60
C ALA A 640 18.85 39.93 49.79
N ASN A 641 18.14 39.12 50.58
CA ASN A 641 18.75 38.32 51.64
C ASN A 641 19.60 37.16 51.08
N ASN A 642 20.22 36.37 51.97
CA ASN A 642 21.06 35.23 51.62
C ASN A 642 20.34 34.08 50.89
N LYS A 643 19.01 34.12 50.78
CA LYS A 643 18.19 33.17 50.02
C LYS A 643 17.77 33.75 48.64
N GLY A 644 18.17 34.98 48.34
CA GLY A 644 17.75 35.70 47.13
C GLY A 644 16.28 36.12 47.17
N LEU A 645 15.76 36.43 48.37
CA LEU A 645 14.44 37.01 48.58
C LEU A 645 14.59 38.50 48.88
N TYR A 646 13.78 39.32 48.21
CA TYR A 646 13.79 40.76 48.32
C TYR A 646 12.74 41.22 49.32
N ASP A 647 12.98 42.39 49.89
CA ASP A 647 12.00 43.18 50.65
C ASP A 647 11.44 42.52 51.93
N MET A 648 11.98 41.37 52.37
CA MET A 648 11.59 40.63 53.59
C MET A 648 11.67 41.45 54.91
N GLY A 649 12.17 42.68 54.85
CA GLY A 649 12.51 43.55 55.97
C GLY A 649 11.95 44.96 55.89
N GLY A 650 11.09 45.25 54.93
CA GLY A 650 10.58 46.58 54.63
C GLY A 650 9.71 46.56 53.39
N ASN A 651 9.56 47.71 52.73
CA ASN A 651 8.65 47.93 51.62
C ASN A 651 7.19 47.85 52.08
N VAL A 652 6.59 46.66 52.13
CA VAL A 652 5.26 46.46 52.70
C VAL A 652 5.29 45.34 53.73
N ALA A 653 4.50 45.47 54.77
CA ALA A 653 4.23 44.35 55.64
C ALA A 653 3.42 43.30 54.85
N GLU A 654 3.49 42.04 55.25
CA GLU A 654 2.97 40.93 54.47
C GLU A 654 1.98 40.08 55.24
N TRP A 655 0.83 39.83 54.63
CA TRP A 655 -0.08 38.78 55.06
C TRP A 655 0.60 37.41 54.99
N VAL A 656 0.45 36.63 56.06
CA VAL A 656 0.79 35.20 56.09
C VAL A 656 -0.46 34.35 56.37
N ASN A 657 -0.37 33.04 56.17
CA ASN A 657 -1.51 32.14 56.25
C ASN A 657 -2.21 32.12 57.63
N ASP A 658 -1.39 32.11 58.67
CA ASP A 658 -1.77 31.80 60.04
C ASP A 658 -2.76 32.83 60.65
N TYR A 659 -3.72 32.33 61.43
CA TYR A 659 -4.48 33.17 62.35
C TYR A 659 -3.59 33.64 63.51
N TYR A 660 -3.80 34.90 63.92
CA TYR A 660 -3.14 35.46 65.08
C TYR A 660 -3.69 34.83 66.35
N SER A 661 -2.79 34.24 67.12
CA SER A 661 -3.07 33.72 68.45
C SER A 661 -1.88 33.97 69.36
N ILE A 662 -2.18 34.34 70.61
CA ILE A 662 -1.23 34.44 71.72
C ILE A 662 -1.27 33.20 72.62
N ALA A 663 -2.25 32.30 72.41
CA ALA A 663 -2.41 31.10 73.20
C ALA A 663 -1.13 30.27 73.06
N ALA A 664 -0.44 30.14 74.18
CA ALA A 664 0.92 29.63 74.20
C ALA A 664 0.96 28.22 73.63
N SER A 665 1.80 28.00 72.63
CA SER A 665 2.38 26.68 72.35
C SER A 665 3.38 26.36 73.48
N ALA A 666 2.87 26.33 74.73
CA ALA A 666 3.58 26.05 75.97
C ALA A 666 3.68 24.55 76.26
N ALA A 667 3.08 23.69 75.42
CA ALA A 667 3.37 22.27 75.43
C ALA A 667 4.74 22.07 74.78
N GLY A 668 5.79 21.85 75.59
CA GLY A 668 7.16 21.68 75.13
C GLY A 668 7.28 20.59 74.07
N GLY A 669 7.42 21.00 72.81
CA GLY A 669 7.53 20.12 71.65
C GLY A 669 7.97 20.88 70.40
N VAL A 670 8.38 20.14 69.37
CA VAL A 670 8.77 20.70 68.07
C VAL A 670 7.58 20.62 67.13
N ALA A 671 7.03 21.76 66.72
CA ALA A 671 5.93 21.80 65.76
C ALA A 671 6.48 21.53 64.34
N SER A 672 5.97 20.50 63.65
CA SER A 672 6.39 20.16 62.29
C SER A 672 5.49 20.83 61.25
N ASP A 673 6.10 21.58 60.32
CA ASP A 673 5.43 22.32 59.23
C ASP A 673 4.12 23.04 59.65
N PRO A 674 4.13 23.88 60.71
CA PRO A 674 2.91 24.45 61.26
C PRO A 674 2.26 25.45 60.28
N VAL A 675 0.93 25.37 60.17
CA VAL A 675 0.08 26.25 59.35
C VAL A 675 -0.75 27.26 60.16
N GLY A 676 -0.52 27.28 61.47
CA GLY A 676 -1.24 28.12 62.44
C GLY A 676 -2.55 27.48 62.94
N PRO A 677 -3.28 28.18 63.82
CA PRO A 677 -4.62 27.76 64.27
C PRO A 677 -5.61 27.69 63.09
N THR A 678 -6.64 26.87 63.21
CA THR A 678 -7.69 26.72 62.16
C THR A 678 -8.74 27.83 62.18
N LYS A 679 -8.85 28.58 63.28
CA LYS A 679 -9.79 29.71 63.45
C LYS A 679 -9.11 30.87 64.21
N GLY A 680 -9.60 32.09 63.98
CA GLY A 680 -9.19 33.28 64.70
C GLY A 680 -9.86 34.54 64.14
N GLN A 681 -9.81 35.64 64.90
CA GLN A 681 -10.36 36.93 64.48
C GLN A 681 -9.41 37.68 63.54
N PHE A 682 -8.13 37.69 63.85
CA PHE A 682 -7.11 38.44 63.10
C PHE A 682 -6.16 37.49 62.38
N LYS A 683 -5.56 37.96 61.28
CA LYS A 683 -4.50 37.28 60.54
C LYS A 683 -3.14 37.87 60.89
N ILE A 684 -2.11 37.03 60.88
CA ILE A 684 -0.76 37.48 61.20
C ILE A 684 -0.23 38.34 60.05
N VAL A 685 0.47 39.41 60.42
CA VAL A 685 1.22 40.28 59.53
C VAL A 685 2.70 40.21 59.92
N ARG A 686 3.57 40.08 58.91
CA ARG A 686 5.02 39.91 59.08
C ARG A 686 5.79 40.97 58.31
N GLY A 687 7.02 41.24 58.77
CA GLY A 687 7.88 42.25 58.15
C GLY A 687 7.54 43.67 58.58
N ALA A 688 8.46 44.58 58.28
CA ALA A 688 8.25 46.01 58.40
C ALA A 688 7.70 46.56 57.07
N SER A 689 7.34 47.84 57.05
CA SER A 689 6.88 48.54 55.85
C SER A 689 7.58 49.89 55.73
N TRP A 690 7.37 50.59 54.62
CA TRP A 690 7.81 51.97 54.40
C TRP A 690 7.31 52.96 55.48
N ARG A 691 6.31 52.57 56.30
CA ARG A 691 5.79 53.36 57.43
C ARG A 691 6.53 53.14 58.76
N HIS A 692 7.38 52.13 58.86
CA HIS A 692 7.99 51.71 60.13
C HIS A 692 9.43 52.23 60.29
N SER A 693 9.75 52.82 61.45
CA SER A 693 11.11 53.28 61.81
C SER A 693 11.58 52.82 63.20
N GLY A 694 10.70 52.23 64.00
CA GLY A 694 10.97 51.84 65.37
C GLY A 694 11.77 50.55 65.49
N LEU A 695 12.59 50.46 66.55
CA LEU A 695 13.39 49.26 66.81
C LEU A 695 12.54 47.99 66.94
N THR A 696 11.32 48.13 67.46
CA THR A 696 10.40 47.02 67.68
C THR A 696 9.95 46.42 66.35
N GLU A 697 9.52 47.28 65.42
CA GLU A 697 8.88 46.92 64.16
C GLU A 697 9.89 46.48 63.09
N LEU A 698 11.11 47.05 63.12
CA LEU A 698 12.16 46.72 62.16
C LEU A 698 12.79 45.33 62.37
N ARG A 699 12.53 44.65 63.49
CA ARG A 699 13.03 43.30 63.73
C ARG A 699 12.27 42.30 62.88
N LEU A 700 12.96 41.32 62.34
CA LEU A 700 12.34 40.22 61.61
C LEU A 700 11.51 39.30 62.52
N SER A 701 11.67 39.38 63.84
CA SER A 701 10.81 38.70 64.82
C SER A 701 9.47 39.41 65.04
N TYR A 702 9.35 40.69 64.67
CA TYR A 702 8.17 41.53 64.91
C TYR A 702 6.90 40.91 64.33
N ARG A 703 5.94 40.65 65.21
CA ARG A 703 4.68 39.98 64.88
C ARG A 703 3.53 40.94 65.08
N ASP A 704 2.93 41.34 63.97
CA ASP A 704 1.75 42.20 63.91
C ASP A 704 0.51 41.38 63.53
N TYR A 705 -0.67 41.99 63.59
CA TYR A 705 -1.92 41.37 63.19
C TYR A 705 -2.89 42.41 62.63
N SER A 706 -3.76 41.97 61.73
CA SER A 706 -4.83 42.79 61.17
C SER A 706 -5.98 41.91 60.69
N ASP A 707 -7.17 42.47 60.58
CA ASP A 707 -8.34 41.93 59.88
C ASP A 707 -8.73 42.81 58.69
N SER A 708 -8.16 44.01 58.58
CA SER A 708 -8.43 44.97 57.52
C SER A 708 -7.25 45.17 56.58
N ALA A 709 -7.55 45.66 55.37
CA ALA A 709 -6.58 46.18 54.43
C ALA A 709 -5.86 47.42 54.99
N ARG A 710 -4.59 47.63 54.61
CA ARG A 710 -3.80 48.84 54.91
C ARG A 710 -2.97 49.25 53.69
N ASP A 711 -2.61 50.52 53.60
CA ASP A 711 -1.80 51.08 52.50
C ASP A 711 -0.31 50.72 52.59
N ASP A 712 0.08 49.97 53.61
CA ASP A 712 1.43 49.46 53.83
C ASP A 712 1.46 47.93 53.98
N LEU A 713 0.35 47.26 53.65
CA LEU A 713 0.13 45.83 53.84
C LEU A 713 -0.22 45.16 52.52
N GLY A 714 0.72 44.34 52.04
CA GLY A 714 0.60 43.49 50.86
C GLY A 714 0.78 42.02 51.21
N PHE A 715 1.29 41.23 50.27
CA PHE A 715 1.56 39.81 50.48
C PHE A 715 2.52 39.25 49.43
N ARG A 716 3.05 38.06 49.72
CA ARG A 716 3.78 37.22 48.74
C ARG A 716 3.19 35.82 48.70
N ILE A 717 3.41 35.12 47.60
CA ILE A 717 2.87 33.77 47.39
C ILE A 717 3.90 32.68 47.67
N ALA A 718 3.41 31.54 48.10
CA ALA A 718 4.13 30.30 48.33
C ALA A 718 3.36 29.12 47.72
N ARG A 719 4.01 27.97 47.61
CA ARG A 719 3.41 26.73 47.08
C ARG A 719 4.22 25.54 47.59
N TYR A 720 3.59 24.44 48.00
CA TYR A 720 4.37 23.23 48.32
C TYR A 720 4.93 22.58 47.04
N ALA A 721 6.15 22.03 47.11
CA ALA A 721 6.64 21.18 46.04
C ALA A 721 6.04 19.77 46.19
N GLU A 722 5.85 19.07 45.07
CA GLU A 722 5.32 17.70 45.00
C GLU A 722 6.15 16.66 45.75
#